data_AF-A0A200QSM7-F1
#
_entry.id   AF-A0A200QSM7-F1
#
_cell.length_a   1.000
_cell.length_b   1.000
_cell.length_c   1.000
_cell.angle_alpha   90.00
_cell.angle_beta   90.00
_cell.angle_gamma   90.00
#
_symmetry.space_group_name_H-M   'P 1'
#
loop_
_entity.id
_entity.type
_entity.pdbx_description
1 polymer ?
#
loop_
_entity_poly.entity_id
_entity_poly.type
_entity_poly.pdbx_seq_one_letter_code
_entity_poly.pdbx_strand_id
1 'polypeptide(L)'
;MKKANDKFVSLSRQRSVQVLIGVGFMYLLLMSLEIPFVFKSGFSALPTENFNGFFNDALNLPFQLESEEEMENKESPIRPKDVPFRVSQSSFQPSQQQMPKRKMREYKTISGLIFQESSFNTSSKDGFSELQKSAKHAWEVGRKFWQEIESGKIHFNGKNNSEQNRSESCPHSISLSGTEFGGLGKIMVLPCGLTLGSHITLVGRPYPAHAEHDPKITLVKDGSDAVMVSQFMMELQGLKIVDGEDPPRILHFNPRLKGDWSGKPVIEQNTCYRMQWGSALRCEGWKSKADEETVDGQVKCEKWIRDDDNRSEESKAKWWLNRLIGRTKKVTIDWAYPFEEKKLFVLTLSAGLEGYHVNVDGRHVTSFPYRTGFVLEDATGLSLNGDIEVHSIFAASLPTSHPSFEPQRHLEMSSSWQAPPLPDGPVELFIGILSAGNHFAERMAVRKSWMQSKLIKSSNVVARFFVALNGRKEVNVELKKEAEFFGDIVIVPFMDSYDLVVLKTVAICEYGVRVVSAKYVMKCDDDTFVRVDAVIKEAKKVPEDKSLYVGNMNYYHRPLREGKWAVTYEEWPEEEYPPYANGPGYIVSSDIAQFVVSDFEKHKLRLFKMEDVSMGMWVEQFSNKTNVEYRHSLKFCQFGCIEDYLTAHYQSPRQMICMIMDGSVTEQFDNNRTHAINKLFSNRDGGGFFTPEKINKKHPFSSSSQNSSSLVNQVITAILQNRSFNSQLAATTTVSSPQWTVESVCEVLRSIPRFFFQSSRSIGRQNGFRHRAPLKQRNLRQESDSFHKGIRVLGPAAYRDPMKVKLGLDKALEFFYWVETQFGFTHNEITCREMACVLAKGNRLNVLWDFLKEIASKSDGSLVSTSTITCLIKVLGEEGLVNEALTAFYRMKQLHCKPDVYAYNTIICALCRVGKFRKARFLLEQMELPGFRCPPDTFTYTIFISFYCKYSLQTGCRKAIRRRLWEANHMFRLMIFKGFIPDVVTYNCLIDGCCKTYRIGRALELFDDMIQKGCIPNRITYNSFIRYYSAVNEIDKAVEMMHRMKSMNHGKPTTSSYTPIIHALCEARRVLEARDFLVELVDGGSIPREYTYELVRDALISAGETMLPDEIWRRIEEGIENRYKQVMQVKPMMTQRASS
;
A
#
# COMPACT_ATOMS: atom_id res chain seq x y z
N MET A 1 66.71 -18.47 -13.06
CA MET A 1 66.21 -19.72 -12.44
C MET A 1 64.95 -19.43 -11.61
N LYS A 2 64.31 -20.44 -11.01
CA LYS A 2 63.00 -20.36 -10.31
C LYS A 2 61.82 -19.87 -11.19
N LYS A 3 61.35 -20.73 -12.11
CA LYS A 3 60.09 -20.55 -12.85
C LYS A 3 59.34 -21.88 -13.07
N ALA A 4 59.22 -22.69 -12.02
CA ALA A 4 58.49 -23.96 -12.03
C ALA A 4 58.01 -24.34 -10.62
N ASN A 5 56.68 -24.36 -10.41
CA ASN A 5 55.97 -25.35 -9.58
C ASN A 5 54.44 -25.24 -9.73
N ASP A 6 53.87 -24.04 -9.68
CA ASP A 6 52.41 -23.82 -9.54
C ASP A 6 51.54 -24.26 -10.74
N LYS A 7 52.14 -24.78 -11.82
CA LYS A 7 51.39 -25.40 -12.93
C LYS A 7 50.70 -26.72 -12.53
N PHE A 8 51.11 -27.39 -11.45
CA PHE A 8 50.60 -28.72 -11.12
C PHE A 8 49.26 -28.75 -10.36
N VAL A 9 48.87 -27.68 -9.66
CA VAL A 9 47.65 -27.66 -8.84
C VAL A 9 46.37 -27.41 -9.67
N SER A 10 46.49 -26.84 -10.87
CA SER A 10 45.33 -26.50 -11.73
C SER A 10 44.60 -27.74 -12.30
N LEU A 11 45.31 -28.87 -12.48
CA LEU A 11 44.82 -30.01 -13.24
C LEU A 11 43.78 -30.90 -12.50
N SER A 12 43.82 -30.94 -11.17
CA SER A 12 42.82 -31.69 -10.39
C SER A 12 41.44 -31.04 -10.44
N ARG A 13 41.40 -29.70 -10.37
CA ARG A 13 40.16 -28.91 -10.28
C ARG A 13 39.39 -28.81 -11.60
N GLN A 14 40.03 -29.04 -12.75
CA GLN A 14 39.32 -29.20 -14.03
C GLN A 14 38.60 -30.55 -14.14
N ARG A 15 39.22 -31.65 -13.67
CA ARG A 15 38.60 -32.99 -13.74
C ARG A 15 37.31 -33.08 -12.92
N SER A 16 37.25 -32.47 -11.74
CA SER A 16 36.03 -32.46 -10.91
C SER A 16 34.85 -31.72 -11.56
N VAL A 17 35.12 -30.66 -12.34
CA VAL A 17 34.05 -29.91 -13.05
C VAL A 17 33.52 -30.71 -14.25
N GLN A 18 34.39 -31.41 -14.98
CA GLN A 18 33.94 -32.28 -16.09
C GLN A 18 33.06 -33.44 -15.60
N VAL A 19 33.38 -34.04 -14.44
CA VAL A 19 32.52 -35.07 -13.82
C VAL A 19 31.14 -34.51 -13.45
N LEU A 20 31.07 -33.31 -12.85
CA LEU A 20 29.79 -32.68 -12.48
C LEU A 20 28.93 -32.33 -13.70
N ILE A 21 29.54 -31.89 -14.81
CA ILE A 21 28.83 -31.66 -16.07
C ILE A 21 28.29 -32.98 -16.65
N GLY A 22 29.07 -34.06 -16.60
CA GLY A 22 28.63 -35.39 -17.04
C GLY A 22 27.44 -35.93 -16.23
N VAL A 23 27.45 -35.76 -14.90
CA VAL A 23 26.32 -36.12 -14.03
C VAL A 23 25.07 -35.28 -14.35
N GLY A 24 25.23 -33.98 -14.58
CA GLY A 24 24.11 -33.11 -15.00
C GLY A 24 23.51 -33.52 -16.35
N PHE A 25 24.34 -33.94 -17.31
CA PHE A 25 23.89 -34.41 -18.61
C PHE A 25 23.16 -35.76 -18.51
N MET A 26 23.67 -36.70 -17.70
CA MET A 26 22.98 -37.98 -17.40
C MET A 26 21.61 -37.75 -16.74
N TYR A 27 21.49 -36.80 -15.82
CA TYR A 27 20.22 -36.48 -15.17
C TYR A 27 19.19 -35.91 -16.16
N LEU A 28 19.61 -35.02 -17.07
CA LEU A 28 18.74 -34.51 -18.13
C LEU A 28 18.34 -35.60 -19.15
N LEU A 29 19.25 -36.53 -19.47
CA LEU A 29 18.95 -37.68 -20.34
C LEU A 29 17.89 -38.60 -19.72
N LEU A 30 18.02 -38.94 -18.43
CA LEU A 30 17.03 -39.73 -17.69
C LEU A 30 15.66 -39.04 -17.68
N MET A 31 15.62 -37.72 -17.40
CA MET A 31 14.38 -36.92 -17.44
C MET A 31 13.77 -36.75 -18.84
N SER A 32 14.42 -37.24 -19.90
CA SER A 32 13.96 -37.13 -21.30
C SER A 32 13.56 -38.45 -21.96
N LEU A 33 13.75 -39.59 -21.27
CA LEU A 33 13.55 -40.93 -21.84
C LEU A 33 12.35 -41.70 -21.25
N GLU A 34 11.74 -41.23 -20.17
CA GLU A 34 10.41 -41.69 -19.75
C GLU A 34 9.32 -40.72 -20.26
N ILE A 35 8.79 -41.06 -21.42
CA ILE A 35 7.63 -40.43 -22.08
C ILE A 35 6.33 -41.16 -21.63
N PRO A 36 5.13 -40.75 -22.10
CA PRO A 36 4.11 -39.99 -21.38
C PRO A 36 3.10 -40.91 -20.62
N PHE A 37 1.80 -40.77 -20.93
CA PHE A 37 0.67 -41.69 -20.66
C PHE A 37 -0.19 -41.52 -19.39
N VAL A 38 -1.46 -41.95 -19.54
CA VAL A 38 -2.56 -42.07 -18.56
C VAL A 38 -3.19 -40.77 -18.00
N PHE A 39 -4.16 -40.28 -18.78
CA PHE A 39 -5.35 -39.53 -18.31
C PHE A 39 -6.38 -40.48 -17.62
N LYS A 40 -7.43 -39.89 -17.02
CA LYS A 40 -8.75 -40.46 -16.65
C LYS A 40 -8.92 -41.30 -15.36
N SER A 41 -10.09 -41.05 -14.73
CA SER A 41 -10.85 -41.86 -13.75
C SER A 41 -10.21 -42.13 -12.38
N GLY A 42 -10.87 -41.95 -11.23
CA GLY A 42 -12.22 -41.41 -10.95
C GLY A 42 -13.24 -42.48 -10.55
N PHE A 43 -13.99 -42.19 -9.48
CA PHE A 43 -15.05 -42.98 -8.82
C PHE A 43 -14.63 -44.17 -7.92
N SER A 44 -14.97 -44.01 -6.63
CA SER A 44 -15.66 -44.91 -5.69
C SER A 44 -15.93 -46.39 -6.07
N ALA A 45 -16.06 -47.35 -5.13
CA ALA A 45 -16.62 -47.19 -3.77
C ALA A 45 -16.20 -48.30 -2.75
N LEU A 46 -16.85 -48.26 -1.58
CA LEU A 46 -17.29 -49.41 -0.75
C LEU A 46 -17.66 -50.67 -1.58
N PRO A 47 -17.63 -51.92 -1.04
CA PRO A 47 -18.40 -52.28 0.17
C PRO A 47 -17.95 -53.52 1.02
N THR A 48 -18.79 -53.84 2.03
CA THR A 48 -19.16 -55.17 2.60
C THR A 48 -18.09 -56.27 2.75
N GLU A 49 -17.70 -56.61 3.98
CA GLU A 49 -18.30 -57.67 4.86
C GLU A 49 -17.51 -59.00 4.81
N ASN A 50 -18.00 -60.04 5.52
CA ASN A 50 -17.24 -61.22 5.93
C ASN A 50 -16.60 -62.04 4.78
N PHE A 51 -15.46 -62.66 5.10
CA PHE A 51 -14.69 -63.59 4.25
C PHE A 51 -15.54 -64.64 3.49
N ASN A 52 -15.55 -64.55 2.15
CA ASN A 52 -15.08 -65.58 1.17
C ASN A 52 -15.85 -65.50 -0.17
N GLY A 53 -15.17 -65.59 -1.34
CA GLY A 53 -15.93 -65.57 -2.61
C GLY A 53 -15.25 -65.54 -4.00
N PHE A 54 -14.00 -65.96 -4.21
CA PHE A 54 -13.39 -66.27 -5.55
C PHE A 54 -13.22 -65.16 -6.62
N PHE A 55 -12.42 -65.46 -7.65
CA PHE A 55 -11.95 -64.60 -8.77
C PHE A 55 -12.66 -64.95 -10.11
N ASN A 56 -12.64 -64.06 -11.14
CA ASN A 56 -11.80 -64.22 -12.36
C ASN A 56 -12.00 -63.22 -13.55
N ASP A 57 -10.95 -63.15 -14.39
CA ASP A 57 -10.85 -62.92 -15.87
C ASP A 57 -11.01 -61.55 -16.61
N ALA A 58 -9.94 -61.23 -17.37
CA ALA A 58 -9.75 -60.57 -18.69
C ALA A 58 -10.52 -59.27 -19.10
N LEU A 59 -9.93 -58.16 -19.58
CA LEU A 59 -8.90 -57.88 -20.64
C LEU A 59 -9.39 -57.92 -22.10
N ASN A 60 -9.27 -56.80 -22.86
CA ASN A 60 -8.74 -56.73 -24.24
C ASN A 60 -8.61 -55.28 -24.85
N LEU A 61 -7.94 -55.19 -26.01
CA LEU A 61 -7.37 -54.03 -26.78
C LEU A 61 -8.35 -53.36 -27.82
N PRO A 62 -7.97 -52.35 -28.67
CA PRO A 62 -6.91 -51.31 -28.67
C PRO A 62 -7.32 -49.87 -29.19
N PHE A 63 -6.32 -48.99 -29.42
CA PHE A 63 -6.26 -47.59 -29.95
C PHE A 63 -6.87 -47.27 -31.35
N GLN A 64 -7.23 -45.98 -31.58
CA GLN A 64 -6.65 -45.11 -32.65
C GLN A 64 -6.84 -43.60 -32.37
N LEU A 65 -6.39 -42.69 -33.27
CA LEU A 65 -6.25 -41.22 -33.06
C LEU A 65 -6.30 -40.45 -34.40
N GLU A 66 -7.08 -39.37 -34.53
CA GLU A 66 -7.23 -38.57 -35.77
C GLU A 66 -7.50 -37.06 -35.51
N SER A 67 -7.64 -36.23 -36.57
CA SER A 67 -7.38 -34.77 -36.58
C SER A 67 -8.59 -33.81 -36.65
N GLU A 68 -8.32 -32.50 -36.48
CA GLU A 68 -9.32 -31.41 -36.49
C GLU A 68 -9.90 -31.07 -37.88
N GLU A 69 -10.80 -31.89 -38.43
CA GLU A 69 -11.67 -31.43 -39.55
C GLU A 69 -13.03 -32.16 -39.70
N GLU A 70 -13.75 -32.46 -38.61
CA GLU A 70 -15.20 -32.79 -38.67
C GLU A 70 -15.87 -32.80 -37.28
N MET A 71 -16.61 -31.74 -36.88
CA MET A 71 -17.68 -31.86 -35.86
C MET A 71 -18.65 -30.65 -35.76
N GLU A 72 -19.37 -30.34 -36.84
CA GLU A 72 -20.73 -29.80 -36.63
C GLU A 72 -21.64 -30.91 -36.08
N ASN A 73 -22.65 -30.52 -35.29
CA ASN A 73 -23.79 -31.35 -34.86
C ASN A 73 -23.49 -32.60 -34.00
N LYS A 74 -23.47 -32.43 -32.66
CA LYS A 74 -24.17 -33.33 -31.71
C LYS A 74 -24.32 -32.73 -30.30
N GLU A 75 -25.57 -32.63 -29.84
CA GLU A 75 -25.91 -32.38 -28.43
C GLU A 75 -25.77 -33.66 -27.58
N SER A 76 -25.47 -33.52 -26.28
CA SER A 76 -25.60 -34.58 -25.25
C SER A 76 -25.38 -34.01 -23.83
N PRO A 77 -25.96 -34.59 -22.77
CA PRO A 77 -27.35 -35.03 -22.61
C PRO A 77 -27.98 -34.50 -21.30
N ILE A 78 -29.20 -34.93 -20.96
CA ILE A 78 -30.08 -34.34 -19.92
C ILE A 78 -30.34 -35.29 -18.72
N ARG A 79 -30.85 -34.75 -17.59
CA ARG A 79 -31.45 -35.38 -16.36
C ARG A 79 -30.49 -35.75 -15.19
N PRO A 80 -31.00 -35.95 -13.95
CA PRO A 80 -32.41 -35.97 -13.50
C PRO A 80 -32.81 -34.93 -12.41
N LYS A 81 -34.11 -34.93 -12.08
CA LYS A 81 -34.72 -34.23 -10.93
C LYS A 81 -35.37 -35.24 -9.96
N ASP A 82 -35.74 -34.74 -8.78
CA ASP A 82 -36.80 -35.19 -7.87
C ASP A 82 -36.68 -36.57 -7.15
N VAL A 83 -36.26 -36.53 -5.88
CA VAL A 83 -36.85 -37.30 -4.75
C VAL A 83 -36.81 -36.38 -3.49
N PRO A 84 -37.88 -36.29 -2.67
CA PRO A 84 -37.99 -35.25 -1.63
C PRO A 84 -37.60 -35.71 -0.22
N PHE A 85 -37.41 -34.75 0.70
CA PHE A 85 -37.47 -34.96 2.15
C PHE A 85 -38.51 -34.05 2.82
N ARG A 86 -39.02 -34.46 3.99
CA ARG A 86 -40.23 -33.92 4.63
C ARG A 86 -39.94 -33.47 6.08
N VAL A 87 -41.00 -33.03 6.77
CA VAL A 87 -41.08 -32.58 8.19
C VAL A 87 -40.62 -31.12 8.38
N SER A 88 -41.35 -30.25 9.10
CA SER A 88 -42.62 -30.42 9.84
C SER A 88 -43.70 -29.42 9.38
N GLN A 89 -44.97 -29.84 9.46
CA GLN A 89 -46.12 -28.94 9.32
C GLN A 89 -46.57 -28.47 10.71
N SER A 90 -46.84 -27.17 10.86
CA SER A 90 -47.85 -26.65 11.79
C SER A 90 -48.96 -26.02 10.96
N SER A 91 -50.17 -26.55 11.08
CA SER A 91 -51.26 -26.31 10.13
C SER A 91 -52.00 -25.00 10.36
N PHE A 92 -52.23 -24.23 9.28
CA PHE A 92 -53.56 -23.68 8.96
C PHE A 92 -53.72 -23.53 7.43
N GLN A 93 -54.92 -23.81 6.94
CA GLN A 93 -55.40 -23.73 5.56
C GLN A 93 -56.88 -23.27 5.60
N PRO A 94 -57.48 -22.84 4.48
CA PRO A 94 -56.93 -21.97 3.44
C PRO A 94 -57.93 -20.84 3.06
N SER A 95 -57.57 -19.97 2.12
CA SER A 95 -58.57 -19.35 1.24
C SER A 95 -58.02 -19.28 -0.19
N GLN A 96 -58.85 -19.65 -1.16
CA GLN A 96 -58.48 -19.66 -2.58
C GLN A 96 -58.91 -18.35 -3.23
N GLN A 97 -57.95 -17.61 -3.78
CA GLN A 97 -58.21 -16.67 -4.87
C GLN A 97 -57.12 -16.82 -5.93
N GLN A 98 -57.52 -17.06 -7.18
CA GLN A 98 -56.60 -17.07 -8.30
C GLN A 98 -56.20 -15.62 -8.62
N MET A 99 -54.93 -15.26 -8.41
CA MET A 99 -54.40 -14.04 -9.01
C MET A 99 -54.10 -14.26 -10.51
N PRO A 100 -54.44 -13.31 -11.39
CA PRO A 100 -54.24 -13.46 -12.83
C PRO A 100 -52.75 -13.41 -13.21
N LYS A 101 -52.42 -13.95 -14.40
CA LYS A 101 -51.09 -13.82 -14.99
C LYS A 101 -50.72 -12.34 -15.15
N ARG A 102 -49.63 -11.93 -14.50
CA ARG A 102 -49.04 -10.58 -14.60
C ARG A 102 -48.62 -10.28 -16.05
N LYS A 103 -48.87 -9.05 -16.52
CA LYS A 103 -48.55 -8.55 -17.87
C LYS A 103 -47.34 -7.62 -17.77
N MET A 104 -46.16 -8.17 -18.10
CA MET A 104 -44.87 -7.49 -17.98
C MET A 104 -44.86 -6.12 -18.69
N ARG A 105 -44.40 -5.08 -17.98
CA ARG A 105 -44.21 -3.73 -18.53
C ARG A 105 -43.20 -3.72 -19.69
N GLU A 106 -43.55 -3.02 -20.76
CA GLU A 106 -42.64 -2.77 -21.89
C GLU A 106 -41.48 -1.84 -21.49
N TYR A 107 -40.31 -2.10 -22.07
CA TYR A 107 -39.12 -1.29 -21.88
C TYR A 107 -39.18 -0.02 -22.73
N LYS A 108 -38.94 1.14 -22.10
CA LYS A 108 -38.76 2.42 -22.82
C LYS A 108 -37.28 2.69 -23.06
N THR A 109 -36.88 2.67 -24.33
CA THR A 109 -35.52 3.02 -24.80
C THR A 109 -35.25 4.53 -24.77
N ILE A 110 -36.29 5.37 -24.77
CA ILE A 110 -36.19 6.84 -24.73
C ILE A 110 -36.77 7.34 -23.40
N SER A 111 -36.10 8.29 -22.74
CA SER A 111 -36.62 8.93 -21.52
C SER A 111 -37.92 9.71 -21.78
N GLY A 112 -38.82 9.74 -20.79
CA GLY A 112 -40.08 10.50 -20.83
C GLY A 112 -39.94 11.99 -20.54
N LEU A 113 -38.71 12.53 -20.47
CA LEU A 113 -38.44 13.90 -20.10
C LEU A 113 -38.82 14.89 -21.23
N ILE A 114 -39.98 15.53 -21.10
CA ILE A 114 -40.48 16.54 -22.05
C ILE A 114 -40.01 17.93 -21.62
N PHE A 115 -39.15 18.57 -22.41
CA PHE A 115 -38.96 20.01 -22.35
C PHE A 115 -40.08 20.69 -23.15
N GLN A 116 -40.64 21.79 -22.65
CA GLN A 116 -41.65 22.57 -23.38
C GLN A 116 -41.00 23.75 -24.10
N GLU A 117 -41.40 24.00 -25.35
CA GLU A 117 -40.77 25.02 -26.20
C GLU A 117 -41.09 26.45 -25.73
N SER A 118 -42.22 26.62 -25.04
CA SER A 118 -42.76 27.86 -24.47
C SER A 118 -42.17 28.25 -23.12
N SER A 119 -41.58 27.33 -22.34
CA SER A 119 -41.23 27.58 -20.94
C SER A 119 -39.92 28.35 -20.70
N PHE A 120 -39.29 28.85 -21.78
CA PHE A 120 -38.12 29.73 -21.72
C PHE A 120 -38.39 31.14 -22.31
N ASN A 121 -39.65 31.52 -22.53
CA ASN A 121 -40.04 32.83 -23.10
C ASN A 121 -40.46 33.89 -22.05
N THR A 122 -40.16 33.67 -20.77
CA THR A 122 -40.44 34.65 -19.70
C THR A 122 -39.33 35.69 -19.55
N SER A 123 -39.65 36.96 -19.79
CA SER A 123 -38.74 38.11 -19.65
C SER A 123 -38.55 38.57 -18.18
N SER A 124 -38.30 37.63 -17.27
CA SER A 124 -37.93 37.90 -15.88
C SER A 124 -36.56 38.57 -15.78
N LYS A 125 -36.43 39.60 -14.94
CA LYS A 125 -35.19 40.40 -14.79
C LYS A 125 -34.11 39.76 -13.89
N ASP A 126 -34.36 38.55 -13.38
CA ASP A 126 -33.37 37.78 -12.62
C ASP A 126 -32.44 37.01 -13.57
N GLY A 127 -31.19 36.81 -13.14
CA GLY A 127 -30.12 36.17 -13.93
C GLY A 127 -30.28 34.66 -14.13
N PHE A 128 -31.38 34.22 -14.75
CA PHE A 128 -31.57 32.83 -15.16
C PHE A 128 -30.51 32.44 -16.20
N SER A 129 -29.78 31.35 -15.90
CA SER A 129 -28.40 31.17 -16.36
C SER A 129 -28.26 30.69 -17.81
N GLU A 130 -27.09 30.94 -18.40
CA GLU A 130 -26.70 30.42 -19.72
C GLU A 130 -26.92 28.91 -19.85
N LEU A 131 -26.78 28.16 -18.75
CA LEU A 131 -27.05 26.72 -18.69
C LEU A 131 -28.45 26.35 -19.21
N GLN A 132 -29.48 27.18 -18.96
CA GLN A 132 -30.84 26.93 -19.45
C GLN A 132 -30.96 27.17 -20.96
N LYS A 133 -30.22 28.15 -21.51
CA LYS A 133 -30.15 28.40 -22.96
C LYS A 133 -29.42 27.25 -23.65
N SER A 134 -28.29 26.81 -23.09
CA SER A 134 -27.51 25.65 -23.55
C SER A 134 -28.34 24.38 -23.53
N ALA A 135 -29.12 24.14 -22.46
CA ALA A 135 -30.05 23.01 -22.35
C ALA A 135 -31.11 23.01 -23.46
N LYS A 136 -31.75 24.17 -23.71
CA LYS A 136 -32.74 24.32 -24.79
C LYS A 136 -32.11 24.03 -26.17
N HIS A 137 -30.96 24.64 -26.47
CA HIS A 137 -30.26 24.42 -27.74
C HIS A 137 -29.84 22.96 -27.94
N ALA A 138 -29.23 22.33 -26.93
CA ALA A 138 -28.83 20.93 -26.98
C ALA A 138 -30.02 19.98 -27.19
N TRP A 139 -31.18 20.28 -26.60
CA TRP A 139 -32.40 19.50 -26.82
C TRP A 139 -33.04 19.74 -28.19
N GLU A 140 -32.99 20.96 -28.73
CA GLU A 140 -33.44 21.24 -30.09
C GLU A 140 -32.60 20.54 -31.16
N VAL A 141 -31.27 20.51 -30.99
CA VAL A 141 -30.36 19.78 -31.92
C VAL A 141 -30.51 18.26 -31.73
N GLY A 142 -30.51 17.77 -30.49
CA GLY A 142 -30.61 16.34 -30.20
C GLY A 142 -31.92 15.71 -30.69
N ARG A 143 -33.06 16.39 -30.51
CA ARG A 143 -34.37 15.93 -31.02
C ARG A 143 -34.37 15.78 -32.55
N LYS A 144 -33.75 16.73 -33.27
CA LYS A 144 -33.62 16.67 -34.74
C LYS A 144 -32.74 15.49 -35.18
N PHE A 145 -31.58 15.32 -34.54
CA PHE A 145 -30.69 14.17 -34.78
C PHE A 145 -31.38 12.83 -34.50
N TRP A 146 -32.17 12.74 -33.42
CA TRP A 146 -32.93 11.52 -33.11
C TRP A 146 -34.00 11.22 -34.16
N GLN A 147 -34.76 12.23 -34.59
CA GLN A 147 -35.76 12.08 -35.65
C GLN A 147 -35.15 11.65 -36.99
N GLU A 148 -33.93 12.11 -37.34
CA GLU A 148 -33.20 11.61 -38.50
C GLU A 148 -32.88 10.11 -38.38
N ILE A 149 -32.41 9.66 -37.20
CA ILE A 149 -32.06 8.27 -36.88
C ILE A 149 -33.30 7.35 -36.78
N GLU A 150 -34.46 7.87 -36.38
CA GLU A 150 -35.73 7.14 -36.42
C GLU A 150 -36.30 7.06 -37.84
N SER A 151 -36.17 8.11 -38.65
CA SER A 151 -36.74 8.17 -40.01
C SER A 151 -36.07 7.27 -41.05
N GLY A 152 -35.00 6.54 -40.70
CA GLY A 152 -34.27 5.66 -41.62
C GLY A 152 -33.48 6.38 -42.72
N LYS A 153 -33.47 7.72 -42.75
CA LYS A 153 -32.78 8.52 -43.77
C LYS A 153 -31.26 8.36 -43.77
N ILE A 154 -30.68 7.88 -42.67
CA ILE A 154 -29.24 7.59 -42.54
C ILE A 154 -28.97 6.15 -43.05
N HIS A 155 -29.06 5.97 -44.36
CA HIS A 155 -28.82 4.70 -45.04
C HIS A 155 -27.39 4.65 -45.64
N PHE A 156 -26.46 3.96 -44.97
CA PHE A 156 -25.15 3.64 -45.54
C PHE A 156 -25.30 2.51 -46.57
N ASN A 157 -25.62 2.87 -47.82
CA ASN A 157 -25.82 1.92 -48.91
C ASN A 157 -24.54 1.80 -49.76
N GLY A 158 -23.82 0.69 -49.62
CA GLY A 158 -22.59 0.46 -50.37
C GLY A 158 -22.83 -0.13 -51.76
N LYS A 159 -22.77 0.69 -52.82
CA LYS A 159 -22.12 0.35 -54.11
C LYS A 159 -22.07 1.50 -55.12
N ASN A 160 -20.90 1.64 -55.72
CA ASN A 160 -20.61 2.10 -57.09
C ASN A 160 -21.27 3.40 -57.59
N ASN A 161 -20.54 4.50 -57.41
CA ASN A 161 -19.97 5.18 -58.59
C ASN A 161 -18.49 5.48 -58.34
N SER A 162 -17.72 5.67 -59.40
CA SER A 162 -16.26 5.82 -59.34
C SER A 162 -15.82 7.23 -58.95
N GLU A 163 -14.62 7.31 -58.37
CA GLU A 163 -13.88 8.50 -57.94
C GLU A 163 -14.36 9.18 -56.63
N GLN A 164 -13.36 9.56 -55.81
CA GLN A 164 -13.48 10.26 -54.51
C GLN A 164 -14.26 9.58 -53.37
N ASN A 165 -14.23 8.24 -53.30
CA ASN A 165 -14.32 7.57 -52.00
C ASN A 165 -13.05 7.84 -51.17
N ARG A 166 -13.20 8.55 -50.04
CA ARG A 166 -12.35 8.40 -48.86
C ARG A 166 -13.23 8.16 -47.63
N SER A 167 -13.64 6.91 -47.44
CA SER A 167 -13.71 6.38 -46.09
C SER A 167 -12.33 6.55 -45.44
N GLU A 168 -12.29 6.93 -44.16
CA GLU A 168 -11.07 6.82 -43.35
C GLU A 168 -10.80 5.34 -43.10
N SER A 169 -10.23 4.64 -44.09
CA SER A 169 -9.63 3.33 -43.84
C SER A 169 -8.50 3.50 -42.82
N CYS A 170 -8.29 2.49 -41.98
CA CYS A 170 -7.14 2.46 -41.10
C CYS A 170 -5.96 1.80 -41.85
N PRO A 171 -5.01 2.55 -42.41
CA PRO A 171 -3.85 1.95 -43.06
C PRO A 171 -2.95 1.30 -42.01
N HIS A 172 -2.59 0.04 -42.22
CA HIS A 172 -1.67 -0.71 -41.34
C HIS A 172 -0.26 -0.06 -41.23
N SER A 173 0.09 0.81 -42.20
CA SER A 173 1.24 1.71 -42.12
C SER A 173 1.02 3.00 -42.90
N ILE A 174 1.62 4.11 -42.41
CA ILE A 174 1.61 5.44 -43.03
C ILE A 174 3.06 5.91 -43.14
N SER A 175 3.44 6.46 -44.30
CA SER A 175 4.75 7.07 -44.54
C SER A 175 4.56 8.51 -45.02
N LEU A 176 5.43 9.42 -44.57
CA LEU A 176 5.49 10.82 -45.02
C LEU A 176 6.95 11.24 -45.19
N SER A 177 7.25 11.93 -46.29
CA SER A 177 8.50 12.71 -46.41
C SER A 177 8.45 13.96 -45.53
N GLY A 178 9.63 14.51 -45.19
CA GLY A 178 9.74 15.77 -44.47
C GLY A 178 9.02 16.94 -45.15
N THR A 179 9.02 16.96 -46.49
CA THR A 179 8.30 17.94 -47.30
C THR A 179 6.77 17.82 -47.20
N GLU A 180 6.23 16.60 -47.23
CA GLU A 180 4.79 16.38 -47.04
C GLU A 180 4.36 16.68 -45.60
N PHE A 181 5.14 16.24 -44.62
CA PHE A 181 4.89 16.52 -43.20
C PHE A 181 4.94 18.03 -42.88
N GLY A 182 5.86 18.76 -43.49
CA GLY A 182 5.90 20.22 -43.42
C GLY A 182 4.67 20.88 -44.05
N GLY A 183 4.25 20.42 -45.23
CA GLY A 183 3.04 20.90 -45.91
C GLY A 183 1.74 20.61 -45.15
N LEU A 184 1.70 19.53 -44.35
CA LEU A 184 0.60 19.16 -43.45
C LEU A 184 0.68 19.86 -42.08
N GLY A 185 1.47 20.93 -41.94
CA GLY A 185 1.52 21.74 -40.70
C GLY A 185 2.24 21.06 -39.54
N LYS A 186 3.19 20.15 -39.83
CA LYS A 186 3.93 19.35 -38.84
C LYS A 186 3.04 18.42 -37.98
N ILE A 187 1.95 17.93 -38.57
CA ILE A 187 1.08 16.92 -37.97
C ILE A 187 0.93 15.73 -38.93
N MET A 188 1.09 14.53 -38.38
CA MET A 188 0.82 13.25 -39.05
C MET A 188 -0.43 12.65 -38.41
N VAL A 189 -1.49 12.44 -39.20
CA VAL A 189 -2.73 11.83 -38.74
C VAL A 189 -2.57 10.31 -38.66
N LEU A 190 -3.05 9.72 -37.57
CA LEU A 190 -3.11 8.28 -37.33
C LEU A 190 -4.61 7.91 -37.16
N PRO A 191 -5.37 7.65 -38.24
CA PRO A 191 -6.84 7.74 -38.23
C PRO A 191 -7.55 6.87 -37.17
N CYS A 192 -6.91 5.78 -36.76
CA CYS A 192 -7.45 4.77 -35.84
C CYS A 192 -6.53 4.56 -34.60
N GLY A 193 -5.63 5.51 -34.35
CA GLY A 193 -4.70 5.50 -33.21
C GLY A 193 -3.56 4.49 -33.34
N LEU A 194 -3.07 4.04 -32.18
CA LEU A 194 -2.06 2.98 -32.03
C LEU A 194 -2.69 1.73 -31.40
N THR A 195 -2.00 0.60 -31.49
CA THR A 195 -2.31 -0.63 -30.75
C THR A 195 -1.02 -1.28 -30.23
N LEU A 196 -1.13 -2.41 -29.51
CA LEU A 196 0.02 -3.12 -28.95
C LEU A 196 0.97 -3.58 -30.07
N GLY A 197 2.24 -3.14 -30.02
CA GLY A 197 3.23 -3.41 -31.07
C GLY A 197 3.25 -2.41 -32.23
N SER A 198 2.35 -1.42 -32.26
CA SER A 198 2.48 -0.26 -33.17
C SER A 198 3.79 0.49 -32.88
N HIS A 199 4.42 1.00 -33.94
CA HIS A 199 5.66 1.74 -33.84
C HIS A 199 5.72 2.90 -34.84
N ILE A 200 6.42 3.96 -34.44
CA ILE A 200 6.63 5.19 -35.22
C ILE A 200 8.13 5.45 -35.29
N THR A 201 8.67 5.46 -36.50
CA THR A 201 10.06 5.79 -36.79
C THR A 201 10.17 7.18 -37.41
N LEU A 202 10.91 8.06 -36.76
CA LEU A 202 11.27 9.41 -37.19
C LEU A 202 12.74 9.44 -37.62
N VAL A 203 13.02 9.98 -38.80
CA VAL A 203 14.37 10.32 -39.27
C VAL A 203 14.50 11.84 -39.36
N GLY A 204 15.50 12.42 -38.70
CA GLY A 204 15.68 13.87 -38.66
C GLY A 204 17.05 14.32 -38.17
N ARG A 205 17.26 15.65 -38.16
CA ARG A 205 18.47 16.32 -37.66
C ARG A 205 18.11 17.44 -36.68
N PRO A 206 18.70 17.52 -35.47
CA PRO A 206 18.49 18.65 -34.59
C PRO A 206 19.13 19.92 -35.15
N TYR A 207 18.46 21.06 -35.06
CA TYR A 207 19.04 22.35 -35.44
C TYR A 207 20.10 22.82 -34.43
N PRO A 208 21.08 23.62 -34.87
CA PRO A 208 22.09 24.19 -33.98
C PRO A 208 21.47 25.04 -32.89
N ALA A 209 22.13 25.13 -31.73
CA ALA A 209 21.63 25.97 -30.66
C ALA A 209 21.62 27.46 -31.05
N HIS A 210 20.57 28.16 -30.64
CA HIS A 210 20.35 29.59 -30.86
C HIS A 210 20.17 30.32 -29.51
N ALA A 211 20.34 31.63 -29.50
CA ALA A 211 20.17 32.43 -28.29
C ALA A 211 18.68 32.69 -28.03
N GLU A 212 18.18 32.25 -26.87
CA GLU A 212 16.82 32.48 -26.39
C GLU A 212 16.79 33.69 -25.43
N HIS A 213 15.68 34.43 -25.43
CA HIS A 213 15.47 35.66 -24.67
C HIS A 213 14.15 35.63 -23.85
N ASP A 214 13.33 34.58 -23.89
CA ASP A 214 12.12 34.47 -23.05
C ASP A 214 12.46 34.51 -21.54
N PRO A 215 11.93 35.49 -20.77
CA PRO A 215 12.17 35.63 -19.33
C PRO A 215 11.71 34.43 -18.47
N LYS A 216 10.90 33.51 -19.01
CA LYS A 216 10.49 32.28 -18.31
C LYS A 216 11.58 31.18 -18.34
N ILE A 217 12.53 31.27 -19.27
CA ILE A 217 13.65 30.33 -19.40
C ILE A 217 14.91 30.93 -18.74
N THR A 218 15.08 32.24 -18.78
CA THR A 218 16.22 32.95 -18.17
C THR A 218 16.00 33.22 -16.67
N LEU A 219 16.08 32.18 -15.83
CA LEU A 219 16.29 32.34 -14.38
C LEU A 219 17.72 32.83 -14.09
N VAL A 220 17.99 34.11 -14.39
CA VAL A 220 19.28 34.75 -14.19
C VAL A 220 19.14 35.96 -13.25
N LYS A 221 20.14 36.13 -12.38
CA LYS A 221 20.34 37.35 -11.59
C LYS A 221 20.71 38.49 -12.54
N ASP A 222 20.55 39.75 -12.13
CA ASP A 222 20.97 40.89 -12.92
C ASP A 222 22.46 40.78 -13.33
N GLY A 223 22.75 40.69 -14.64
CA GLY A 223 24.09 41.00 -15.17
C GLY A 223 24.74 40.14 -16.27
N SER A 224 24.17 39.03 -16.78
CA SER A 224 24.87 38.25 -17.82
C SER A 224 23.99 37.41 -18.78
N ASP A 225 24.25 37.61 -20.08
CA ASP A 225 24.15 36.71 -21.25
C ASP A 225 22.90 35.84 -21.52
N ALA A 226 22.54 35.77 -22.81
CA ALA A 226 21.43 34.96 -23.32
C ALA A 226 21.73 33.46 -23.28
N VAL A 227 20.70 32.65 -22.97
CA VAL A 227 20.84 31.19 -22.88
C VAL A 227 20.79 30.56 -24.27
N MET A 228 21.78 29.72 -24.59
CA MET A 228 21.78 28.95 -25.83
C MET A 228 20.89 27.71 -25.70
N VAL A 229 19.83 27.64 -26.52
CA VAL A 229 18.81 26.58 -26.50
C VAL A 229 18.86 25.76 -27.79
N SER A 230 18.71 24.44 -27.66
CA SER A 230 18.40 23.51 -28.76
C SER A 230 17.56 22.38 -28.17
N GLN A 231 16.28 22.31 -28.52
CA GLN A 231 15.35 21.27 -28.04
C GLN A 231 14.23 21.00 -29.05
N PHE A 232 13.79 19.76 -29.16
CA PHE A 232 12.63 19.40 -29.98
C PHE A 232 11.63 18.55 -29.19
N MET A 233 10.39 18.54 -29.65
CA MET A 233 9.27 17.88 -28.98
C MET A 233 8.53 17.00 -29.98
N MET A 234 8.34 15.74 -29.62
CA MET A 234 7.46 14.79 -30.28
C MET A 234 6.25 14.54 -29.39
N GLU A 235 5.05 14.80 -29.89
CA GLU A 235 3.82 14.63 -29.12
C GLU A 235 2.86 13.65 -29.81
N LEU A 236 2.41 12.63 -29.08
CA LEU A 236 1.20 11.87 -29.42
C LEU A 236 0.00 12.65 -28.90
N GLN A 237 -0.95 12.95 -29.78
CA GLN A 237 -2.09 13.82 -29.53
C GLN A 237 -3.40 13.17 -29.97
N GLY A 238 -4.49 13.48 -29.25
CA GLY A 238 -5.86 13.17 -29.70
C GLY A 238 -6.38 14.28 -30.61
N LEU A 239 -6.32 14.12 -31.94
CA LEU A 239 -6.62 15.20 -32.89
C LEU A 239 -8.12 15.54 -33.01
N LYS A 240 -9.02 14.63 -32.64
CA LYS A 240 -10.48 14.81 -32.79
C LYS A 240 -11.07 15.45 -31.53
N ILE A 241 -10.89 16.78 -31.45
CA ILE A 241 -11.29 17.72 -30.39
C ILE A 241 -12.76 17.59 -29.96
N VAL A 242 -13.04 17.92 -28.69
CA VAL A 242 -14.37 18.32 -28.19
C VAL A 242 -14.38 19.84 -28.09
N ASP A 243 -15.34 20.52 -28.73
CA ASP A 243 -15.35 21.98 -28.88
C ASP A 243 -15.11 22.70 -27.54
N GLY A 244 -13.94 23.34 -27.40
CA GLY A 244 -13.53 24.11 -26.23
C GLY A 244 -12.32 23.58 -25.44
N GLU A 245 -11.84 22.35 -25.66
CA GLU A 245 -10.59 21.84 -25.04
C GLU A 245 -9.44 21.67 -26.06
N ASP A 246 -8.20 21.94 -25.63
CA ASP A 246 -6.98 21.63 -26.40
C ASP A 246 -6.83 20.11 -26.65
N PRO A 247 -6.23 19.67 -27.78
CA PRO A 247 -5.90 18.27 -28.02
C PRO A 247 -5.13 17.62 -26.85
N PRO A 248 -5.62 16.50 -26.28
CA PRO A 248 -4.96 15.83 -25.16
C PRO A 248 -3.58 15.28 -25.58
N ARG A 249 -2.57 15.49 -24.74
CA ARG A 249 -1.18 15.08 -25.00
C ARG A 249 -0.90 13.76 -24.30
N ILE A 250 -1.11 12.68 -25.03
CA ILE A 250 -1.05 11.28 -24.56
C ILE A 250 0.39 10.86 -24.24
N LEU A 251 1.35 11.38 -25.01
CA LEU A 251 2.78 11.35 -24.70
C LEU A 251 3.41 12.65 -25.20
N HIS A 252 4.09 13.39 -24.32
CA HIS A 252 5.01 14.47 -24.67
C HIS A 252 6.43 13.95 -24.45
N PHE A 253 7.24 13.88 -25.50
CA PHE A 253 8.64 13.44 -25.47
C PHE A 253 9.53 14.59 -25.96
N ASN A 254 10.45 15.05 -25.12
CA ASN A 254 11.20 16.30 -25.32
C ASN A 254 12.71 16.11 -25.04
N PRO A 255 13.51 15.80 -26.06
CA PRO A 255 14.97 15.88 -25.97
C PRO A 255 15.45 17.32 -26.01
N ARG A 256 16.13 17.72 -24.94
CA ARG A 256 16.86 18.98 -24.83
C ARG A 256 18.34 18.71 -25.03
N LEU A 257 18.94 19.30 -26.06
CA LEU A 257 20.38 19.22 -26.33
C LEU A 257 21.10 20.30 -25.51
N LYS A 258 20.55 21.52 -25.48
CA LYS A 258 20.98 22.66 -24.66
C LYS A 258 19.75 23.48 -24.22
N GLY A 259 19.84 24.21 -23.11
CA GLY A 259 18.76 25.09 -22.64
C GLY A 259 17.89 24.56 -21.49
N ASP A 260 18.51 23.94 -20.48
CA ASP A 260 17.90 23.61 -19.18
C ASP A 260 18.77 24.19 -18.05
N TRP A 261 18.23 24.29 -16.83
CA TRP A 261 18.89 24.92 -15.67
C TRP A 261 20.21 24.24 -15.24
N SER A 262 20.45 22.99 -15.65
CA SER A 262 21.69 22.26 -15.40
C SER A 262 22.76 22.47 -16.48
N GLY A 263 22.37 23.05 -17.62
CA GLY A 263 23.24 23.27 -18.78
C GLY A 263 23.65 21.99 -19.52
N LYS A 264 22.97 20.86 -19.29
CA LYS A 264 23.36 19.53 -19.80
C LYS A 264 22.24 18.83 -20.58
N PRO A 265 22.56 17.94 -21.54
CA PRO A 265 21.54 17.27 -22.35
C PRO A 265 20.66 16.32 -21.52
N VAL A 266 19.35 16.36 -21.75
CA VAL A 266 18.34 15.62 -20.97
C VAL A 266 17.12 15.30 -21.83
N ILE A 267 16.53 14.12 -21.61
CA ILE A 267 15.25 13.73 -22.22
C ILE A 267 14.15 13.86 -21.16
N GLU A 268 13.09 14.60 -21.47
CA GLU A 268 11.92 14.79 -20.61
C GLU A 268 10.68 14.14 -21.22
N GLN A 269 9.88 13.47 -20.40
CA GLN A 269 8.66 12.77 -20.80
C GLN A 269 7.50 13.08 -19.85
N ASN A 270 6.33 13.36 -20.41
CA ASN A 270 5.13 13.60 -19.60
C ASN A 270 3.83 13.31 -20.36
N THR A 271 2.69 13.49 -19.71
CA THR A 271 1.33 13.39 -20.28
C THR A 271 0.47 14.54 -19.77
N CYS A 272 -0.48 15.02 -20.59
CA CYS A 272 -1.42 16.08 -20.21
C CYS A 272 -2.87 15.64 -20.45
N TYR A 273 -3.59 15.32 -19.38
CA TYR A 273 -4.98 14.85 -19.41
C TYR A 273 -5.93 15.98 -18.97
N ARG A 274 -6.91 16.35 -19.81
CA ARG A 274 -7.85 17.47 -19.56
C ARG A 274 -7.13 18.74 -19.09
N MET A 275 -6.09 19.13 -19.84
CA MET A 275 -5.17 20.25 -19.58
C MET A 275 -4.35 20.16 -18.27
N GLN A 276 -4.37 19.04 -17.55
CA GLN A 276 -3.54 18.80 -16.36
C GLN A 276 -2.34 17.91 -16.69
N TRP A 277 -1.14 18.47 -16.52
CA TRP A 277 0.12 17.74 -16.65
C TRP A 277 0.36 16.79 -15.46
N GLY A 278 0.80 15.57 -15.75
CA GLY A 278 1.31 14.66 -14.73
C GLY A 278 2.71 15.06 -14.23
N SER A 279 3.29 14.26 -13.34
CA SER A 279 4.70 14.40 -12.95
C SER A 279 5.62 14.10 -14.14
N ALA A 280 6.55 14.98 -14.50
CA ALA A 280 7.53 14.68 -15.54
C ALA A 280 8.46 13.53 -15.14
N LEU A 281 8.88 12.72 -16.11
CA LEU A 281 9.97 11.75 -16.01
C LEU A 281 11.17 12.34 -16.77
N ARG A 282 12.31 12.50 -16.09
CA ARG A 282 13.55 13.02 -16.70
C ARG A 282 14.58 11.90 -16.79
N CYS A 283 15.24 11.79 -17.92
CA CYS A 283 16.31 10.84 -18.20
C CYS A 283 17.58 11.62 -18.56
N GLU A 284 18.53 11.65 -17.61
CA GLU A 284 19.78 12.42 -17.65
C GLU A 284 21.00 11.56 -18.08
N GLY A 285 20.77 10.31 -18.50
CA GLY A 285 21.83 9.36 -18.84
C GLY A 285 22.42 8.59 -17.67
N TRP A 286 21.83 8.71 -16.48
CA TRP A 286 22.08 7.76 -15.40
C TRP A 286 21.37 6.44 -15.71
N LYS A 287 22.08 5.32 -15.57
CA LYS A 287 21.45 4.01 -15.67
C LYS A 287 20.39 3.86 -14.56
N SER A 288 19.15 3.53 -14.94
CA SER A 288 18.12 3.11 -13.97
C SER A 288 18.68 2.05 -13.02
N LYS A 289 18.39 2.21 -11.73
CA LYS A 289 18.90 1.30 -10.69
C LYS A 289 18.24 -0.07 -10.80
N ALA A 290 18.92 -1.09 -10.28
CA ALA A 290 18.42 -2.47 -10.30
C ALA A 290 17.17 -2.71 -9.43
N ASP A 291 16.76 -1.73 -8.61
CA ASP A 291 15.54 -1.71 -7.80
C ASP A 291 14.43 -0.80 -8.37
N GLU A 292 14.67 -0.09 -9.48
CA GLU A 292 13.63 0.66 -10.19
C GLU A 292 12.73 -0.28 -11.00
N GLU A 293 11.41 -0.08 -10.91
CA GLU A 293 10.44 -0.82 -11.72
C GLU A 293 10.70 -0.55 -13.21
N THR A 294 10.98 -1.60 -13.97
CA THR A 294 11.07 -1.58 -15.45
C THR A 294 9.73 -1.25 -16.10
N VAL A 295 9.73 -1.07 -17.41
CA VAL A 295 8.53 -1.09 -18.28
C VAL A 295 8.77 -2.20 -19.29
N ASP A 296 7.96 -3.25 -19.31
CA ASP A 296 8.12 -4.43 -20.19
C ASP A 296 9.54 -5.04 -20.15
N GLY A 297 10.15 -5.04 -18.96
CA GLY A 297 11.54 -5.48 -18.73
C GLY A 297 12.63 -4.50 -19.20
N GLN A 298 12.28 -3.42 -19.89
CA GLN A 298 13.20 -2.33 -20.27
C GLN A 298 13.37 -1.32 -19.13
N VAL A 299 14.54 -0.66 -19.09
CA VAL A 299 14.80 0.43 -18.15
C VAL A 299 14.01 1.70 -18.49
N LYS A 300 13.81 2.56 -17.50
CA LYS A 300 13.22 3.90 -17.70
C LYS A 300 14.24 4.89 -18.26
N CYS A 301 15.52 4.76 -17.91
CA CYS A 301 16.63 5.51 -18.50
C CYS A 301 17.87 4.62 -18.72
N GLU A 302 18.43 4.62 -19.93
CA GLU A 302 19.70 3.99 -20.26
C GLU A 302 20.92 4.90 -19.96
N LYS A 303 22.12 4.32 -19.95
CA LYS A 303 23.35 5.09 -19.66
C LYS A 303 23.92 5.78 -20.90
N TRP A 304 24.40 7.02 -20.76
CA TRP A 304 25.30 7.65 -21.73
C TRP A 304 26.51 8.34 -21.06
N ILE A 305 27.55 8.59 -21.86
CA ILE A 305 28.80 9.31 -21.50
C ILE A 305 28.46 10.77 -21.23
N ARG A 306 29.19 11.38 -20.29
CA ARG A 306 29.17 12.82 -20.02
C ARG A 306 30.59 13.37 -20.13
N ASP A 307 30.75 14.65 -20.46
CA ASP A 307 32.08 15.31 -20.48
C ASP A 307 32.73 15.40 -19.09
N ASP A 308 31.95 15.17 -18.03
CA ASP A 308 32.44 14.99 -16.65
C ASP A 308 33.24 13.67 -16.46
N ASP A 309 33.12 12.68 -17.36
CA ASP A 309 33.80 11.38 -17.28
C ASP A 309 35.30 11.52 -17.64
N ASN A 310 36.11 11.77 -16.62
CA ASN A 310 37.55 12.04 -16.70
C ASN A 310 38.37 10.84 -17.26
N ARG A 311 38.39 10.69 -18.59
CA ARG A 311 39.11 9.62 -19.31
C ARG A 311 40.62 9.87 -19.30
N SER A 312 41.31 9.28 -18.33
CA SER A 312 42.75 9.06 -18.44
C SER A 312 43.08 8.19 -19.66
N GLU A 313 44.12 8.54 -20.42
CA GLU A 313 44.46 7.83 -21.67
C GLU A 313 44.89 6.38 -21.42
N GLU A 314 44.05 5.41 -21.80
CA GLU A 314 44.52 4.03 -21.97
C GLU A 314 45.45 3.95 -23.19
N SER A 315 46.75 3.91 -22.93
CA SER A 315 47.81 3.91 -23.95
C SER A 315 47.60 2.86 -25.06
N LYS A 316 47.89 3.27 -26.30
CA LYS A 316 47.57 2.56 -27.55
C LYS A 316 48.07 1.10 -27.63
N ALA A 317 49.06 0.73 -26.82
CA ALA A 317 49.53 -0.65 -26.67
C ALA A 317 48.45 -1.61 -26.13
N LYS A 318 47.58 -1.15 -25.21
CA LYS A 318 46.54 -1.96 -24.59
C LYS A 318 45.40 -2.29 -25.56
N TRP A 319 45.11 -1.37 -26.49
CA TRP A 319 44.15 -1.57 -27.58
C TRP A 319 44.60 -2.66 -28.56
N TRP A 320 45.88 -2.66 -28.95
CA TRP A 320 46.46 -3.70 -29.82
C TRP A 320 46.44 -5.09 -29.17
N LEU A 321 46.80 -5.19 -27.88
CA LEU A 321 46.86 -6.49 -27.19
C LEU A 321 45.49 -7.20 -27.15
N ASN A 322 44.40 -6.45 -27.01
CA ASN A 322 43.04 -6.99 -26.97
C ASN A 322 42.54 -7.51 -28.32
N ARG A 323 43.18 -7.14 -29.45
CA ARG A 323 42.77 -7.60 -30.79
C ARG A 323 43.38 -8.96 -31.19
N LEU A 324 44.44 -9.39 -30.48
CA LEU A 324 45.15 -10.66 -30.73
C LEU A 324 44.64 -11.84 -29.90
N ILE A 325 43.81 -11.62 -28.87
CA ILE A 325 43.30 -12.68 -27.98
C ILE A 325 41.78 -12.74 -28.11
N GLY A 326 41.29 -13.65 -28.96
CA GLY A 326 39.87 -13.80 -29.29
C GLY A 326 39.00 -14.24 -28.11
N ARG A 327 38.58 -13.27 -27.28
CA ARG A 327 37.54 -13.43 -26.25
C ARG A 327 36.44 -12.40 -26.42
N THR A 328 35.25 -12.88 -26.77
CA THR A 328 34.01 -12.10 -26.87
C THR A 328 33.51 -11.66 -25.48
N LYS A 329 34.07 -10.56 -24.94
CA LYS A 329 33.37 -9.80 -23.90
C LYS A 329 32.06 -9.27 -24.49
N LYS A 330 30.95 -9.41 -23.76
CA LYS A 330 29.75 -8.60 -23.99
C LYS A 330 30.12 -7.16 -23.60
N VAL A 331 30.45 -6.34 -24.59
CA VAL A 331 31.05 -5.02 -24.35
C VAL A 331 29.99 -4.07 -23.80
N THR A 332 30.16 -3.64 -22.56
CA THR A 332 29.45 -2.46 -22.03
C THR A 332 30.09 -1.22 -22.65
N ILE A 333 29.69 -0.93 -23.88
CA ILE A 333 30.01 0.33 -24.53
C ILE A 333 29.13 1.38 -23.86
N ASP A 334 29.76 2.33 -23.17
CA ASP A 334 29.13 3.61 -22.87
C ASP A 334 29.13 4.43 -24.17
N TRP A 335 28.00 5.05 -24.50
CA TRP A 335 27.78 5.81 -25.75
C TRP A 335 27.47 7.27 -25.44
N ALA A 336 27.65 8.19 -26.40
CA ALA A 336 27.26 9.59 -26.23
C ALA A 336 25.72 9.78 -26.10
N TYR A 337 25.29 11.00 -25.76
CA TYR A 337 23.88 11.41 -25.81
C TYR A 337 23.31 11.18 -27.23
N PRO A 338 22.09 10.63 -27.38
CA PRO A 338 21.59 10.14 -28.67
C PRO A 338 21.18 11.22 -29.71
N PHE A 339 21.22 12.51 -29.36
CA PHE A 339 20.89 13.60 -30.28
C PHE A 339 22.01 14.64 -30.33
N GLU A 340 22.48 15.00 -31.52
CA GLU A 340 23.64 15.85 -31.72
C GLU A 340 23.35 16.86 -32.84
N GLU A 341 23.73 18.13 -32.65
CA GLU A 341 23.40 19.22 -33.58
C GLU A 341 23.88 18.92 -35.02
N LYS A 342 23.00 19.14 -36.01
CA LYS A 342 23.20 18.84 -37.45
C LYS A 342 23.40 17.36 -37.81
N LYS A 343 23.37 16.43 -36.86
CA LYS A 343 23.57 14.99 -37.11
C LYS A 343 22.24 14.29 -37.39
N LEU A 344 22.25 13.33 -38.31
CA LEU A 344 21.10 12.48 -38.58
C LEU A 344 20.93 11.43 -37.47
N PHE A 345 19.70 11.25 -36.99
CA PHE A 345 19.31 10.17 -36.09
C PHE A 345 18.06 9.45 -36.61
N VAL A 346 17.87 8.20 -36.18
CA VAL A 346 16.67 7.39 -36.42
C VAL A 346 16.03 7.03 -35.08
N LEU A 347 14.98 7.75 -34.69
CA LEU A 347 14.21 7.50 -33.47
C LEU A 347 13.06 6.55 -33.79
N THR A 348 12.90 5.47 -33.02
CA THR A 348 11.71 4.60 -33.06
C THR A 348 11.01 4.60 -31.71
N LEU A 349 9.75 5.06 -31.69
CA LEU A 349 8.81 4.89 -30.59
C LEU A 349 8.03 3.58 -30.81
N SER A 350 7.88 2.75 -29.78
CA SER A 350 7.09 1.51 -29.83
C SER A 350 6.12 1.41 -28.66
N ALA A 351 4.88 0.96 -28.94
CA ALA A 351 3.86 0.70 -27.92
C ALA A 351 4.02 -0.71 -27.31
N GLY A 352 4.48 -0.79 -26.07
CA GLY A 352 4.56 -2.01 -25.25
C GLY A 352 3.26 -2.34 -24.51
N LEU A 353 3.33 -3.27 -23.55
CA LEU A 353 2.18 -3.72 -22.75
C LEU A 353 2.05 -2.90 -21.44
N GLU A 354 3.15 -2.41 -20.90
CA GLU A 354 3.22 -1.54 -19.71
C GLU A 354 3.51 -0.07 -20.06
N GLY A 355 4.04 0.23 -21.25
CA GLY A 355 4.30 1.62 -21.67
C GLY A 355 4.89 1.79 -23.07
N TYR A 356 5.29 3.01 -23.38
CA TYR A 356 6.02 3.35 -24.60
C TYR A 356 7.53 3.13 -24.41
N HIS A 357 8.22 2.63 -25.43
CA HIS A 357 9.68 2.54 -25.49
C HIS A 357 10.23 3.45 -26.57
N VAL A 358 11.36 4.10 -26.30
CA VAL A 358 12.09 4.91 -27.28
C VAL A 358 13.45 4.30 -27.53
N ASN A 359 13.70 3.95 -28.79
CA ASN A 359 14.99 3.59 -29.31
C ASN A 359 15.52 4.72 -30.22
N VAL A 360 16.84 4.90 -30.28
CA VAL A 360 17.52 5.77 -31.24
C VAL A 360 18.68 5.01 -31.86
N ASP A 361 18.82 5.07 -33.18
CA ASP A 361 19.79 4.34 -33.99
C ASP A 361 19.84 2.83 -33.67
N GLY A 362 18.65 2.26 -33.41
CA GLY A 362 18.45 0.85 -33.05
C GLY A 362 18.72 0.49 -31.59
N ARG A 363 19.32 1.38 -30.78
CA ARG A 363 19.57 1.16 -29.34
C ARG A 363 18.38 1.68 -28.53
N HIS A 364 17.93 0.94 -27.50
CA HIS A 364 17.03 1.47 -26.48
C HIS A 364 17.67 2.65 -25.71
N VAL A 365 16.85 3.66 -25.38
CA VAL A 365 17.27 4.89 -24.68
C VAL A 365 16.45 5.11 -23.41
N THR A 366 15.14 4.89 -23.45
CA THR A 366 14.23 5.25 -22.34
C THR A 366 12.85 4.60 -22.52
N SER A 367 12.11 4.40 -21.42
CA SER A 367 10.73 3.87 -21.46
C SER A 367 9.81 4.67 -20.55
N PHE A 368 8.60 4.97 -21.04
CA PHE A 368 7.58 5.72 -20.33
C PHE A 368 6.36 4.82 -20.02
N PRO A 369 6.07 4.52 -18.74
CA PRO A 369 4.90 3.70 -18.40
C PRO A 369 3.58 4.41 -18.74
N TYR A 370 2.58 3.68 -19.20
CA TYR A 370 1.24 4.24 -19.47
C TYR A 370 0.64 4.87 -18.21
N ARG A 371 -0.20 5.89 -18.42
CA ARG A 371 -0.87 6.62 -17.33
C ARG A 371 -2.38 6.51 -17.45
N THR A 372 -3.03 6.40 -16.29
CA THR A 372 -4.49 6.37 -16.15
C THR A 372 -5.11 7.62 -16.77
N GLY A 373 -5.96 7.44 -17.78
CA GLY A 373 -6.60 8.52 -18.53
C GLY A 373 -6.46 8.39 -20.06
N PHE A 374 -5.59 7.51 -20.56
CA PHE A 374 -5.40 7.28 -21.99
C PHE A 374 -5.34 5.79 -22.36
N VAL A 375 -5.81 5.48 -23.57
CA VAL A 375 -5.57 4.22 -24.28
C VAL A 375 -4.69 4.47 -25.52
N LEU A 376 -4.22 3.43 -26.19
CA LEU A 376 -3.33 3.57 -27.36
C LEU A 376 -4.08 4.14 -28.57
N GLU A 377 -5.36 3.82 -28.65
CA GLU A 377 -6.28 4.19 -29.71
C GLU A 377 -6.63 5.69 -29.68
N ASP A 378 -6.43 6.38 -28.55
CA ASP A 378 -6.58 7.83 -28.44
C ASP A 378 -5.54 8.60 -29.28
N ALA A 379 -4.38 7.98 -29.55
CA ALA A 379 -3.19 8.58 -30.18
C ALA A 379 -3.38 8.78 -31.69
N THR A 380 -4.42 9.54 -32.04
CA THR A 380 -4.91 9.77 -33.40
C THR A 380 -4.08 10.75 -34.22
N GLY A 381 -3.00 11.29 -33.65
CA GLY A 381 -1.98 12.01 -34.38
C GLY A 381 -0.64 12.14 -33.67
N LEU A 382 0.35 12.54 -34.46
CA LEU A 382 1.73 12.79 -34.06
C LEU A 382 2.13 14.21 -34.51
N SER A 383 2.57 15.05 -33.58
CA SER A 383 3.11 16.39 -33.88
C SER A 383 4.60 16.48 -33.54
N LEU A 384 5.36 17.27 -34.32
CA LEU A 384 6.78 17.53 -34.09
C LEU A 384 7.09 19.02 -34.13
N ASN A 385 7.63 19.54 -33.02
CA ASN A 385 7.87 20.98 -32.80
C ASN A 385 9.28 21.24 -32.25
N GLY A 386 9.73 22.50 -32.31
CA GLY A 386 11.07 22.91 -31.88
C GLY A 386 12.17 22.66 -32.92
N ASP A 387 13.39 22.50 -32.43
CA ASP A 387 14.66 22.56 -33.18
C ASP A 387 14.98 21.28 -33.97
N ILE A 388 14.14 20.92 -34.94
CA ILE A 388 14.32 19.72 -35.76
C ILE A 388 14.01 19.93 -37.25
N GLU A 389 14.95 19.50 -38.10
CA GLU A 389 14.72 19.16 -39.51
C GLU A 389 14.18 17.73 -39.59
N VAL A 390 12.94 17.56 -40.06
CA VAL A 390 12.36 16.22 -40.29
C VAL A 390 12.66 15.78 -41.72
N HIS A 391 13.23 14.59 -41.89
CA HIS A 391 13.54 14.02 -43.20
C HIS A 391 12.45 13.04 -43.68
N SER A 392 11.93 12.20 -42.78
CA SER A 392 10.83 11.27 -43.05
C SER A 392 10.25 10.71 -41.75
N ILE A 393 8.96 10.35 -41.78
CA ILE A 393 8.26 9.67 -40.68
C ILE A 393 7.55 8.44 -41.22
N PHE A 394 7.62 7.32 -40.51
CA PHE A 394 6.98 6.06 -40.86
C PHE A 394 6.32 5.44 -39.63
N ALA A 395 5.00 5.29 -39.64
CA ALA A 395 4.23 4.61 -38.61
C ALA A 395 3.72 3.26 -39.15
N ALA A 396 3.86 2.17 -38.40
CA ALA A 396 3.50 0.83 -38.86
C ALA A 396 3.09 -0.10 -37.71
N SER A 397 2.57 -1.27 -38.09
CA SER A 397 1.77 -2.15 -37.21
C SER A 397 0.62 -1.38 -36.56
N LEU A 398 0.00 -0.47 -37.34
CA LEU A 398 -1.16 0.31 -36.92
C LEU A 398 -2.42 -0.56 -36.93
N PRO A 399 -3.40 -0.31 -36.04
CA PRO A 399 -4.66 -1.05 -36.02
C PRO A 399 -5.41 -0.89 -37.36
N THR A 400 -5.97 -1.98 -37.87
CA THR A 400 -6.76 -2.01 -39.12
C THR A 400 -8.22 -1.61 -38.93
N SER A 401 -8.65 -1.43 -37.68
CA SER A 401 -9.93 -0.84 -37.27
C SER A 401 -9.78 -0.14 -35.92
N HIS A 402 -10.50 0.95 -35.70
CA HIS A 402 -10.61 1.56 -34.37
C HIS A 402 -11.69 0.80 -33.57
N PRO A 403 -11.50 0.49 -32.28
CA PRO A 403 -12.54 -0.15 -31.46
C PRO A 403 -13.84 0.68 -31.30
N SER A 404 -13.88 1.95 -31.76
CA SER A 404 -15.10 2.75 -31.88
C SER A 404 -15.82 2.62 -33.23
N PHE A 405 -15.38 1.73 -34.12
CA PHE A 405 -15.95 1.49 -35.46
C PHE A 405 -16.08 -0.01 -35.82
N GLU A 406 -15.56 -0.94 -35.00
CA GLU A 406 -15.90 -2.38 -35.06
C GLU A 406 -16.42 -2.91 -33.71
N PRO A 407 -17.70 -2.64 -33.34
CA PRO A 407 -18.32 -3.26 -32.17
C PRO A 407 -18.34 -4.80 -32.21
N GLN A 408 -18.16 -5.40 -33.39
CA GLN A 408 -18.33 -6.84 -33.63
C GLN A 408 -17.13 -7.72 -33.23
N ARG A 409 -15.93 -7.18 -33.02
CA ARG A 409 -14.70 -8.00 -32.93
C ARG A 409 -14.09 -8.22 -31.55
N HIS A 410 -14.38 -7.38 -30.55
CA HIS A 410 -13.71 -7.49 -29.24
C HIS A 410 -14.62 -7.57 -28.00
N LEU A 411 -15.93 -7.37 -28.15
CA LEU A 411 -16.90 -7.52 -27.05
C LEU A 411 -18.16 -8.22 -27.55
N GLU A 412 -18.36 -9.46 -27.12
CA GLU A 412 -19.48 -10.31 -27.58
C GLU A 412 -20.85 -9.66 -27.32
N MET A 413 -21.60 -9.43 -28.40
CA MET A 413 -23.04 -9.16 -28.37
C MET A 413 -23.81 -10.44 -28.02
N SER A 414 -23.61 -10.93 -26.79
CA SER A 414 -24.20 -12.16 -26.27
C SER A 414 -25.49 -11.87 -25.50
N SER A 415 -26.50 -12.73 -25.69
CA SER A 415 -27.78 -12.66 -24.96
C SER A 415 -27.61 -12.84 -23.44
N SER A 416 -26.50 -13.43 -22.99
CA SER A 416 -26.16 -13.56 -21.55
C SER A 416 -26.05 -12.21 -20.82
N TRP A 417 -25.68 -11.15 -21.56
CA TRP A 417 -25.50 -9.79 -21.02
C TRP A 417 -26.75 -8.91 -21.15
N GLN A 418 -27.82 -9.37 -21.81
CA GLN A 418 -29.09 -8.62 -21.90
C GLN A 418 -29.67 -8.36 -20.50
N ALA A 419 -30.30 -7.20 -20.34
CA ALA A 419 -30.98 -6.87 -19.10
C ALA A 419 -32.32 -7.61 -18.99
N PRO A 420 -32.72 -8.03 -17.77
CA PRO A 420 -34.06 -8.55 -17.53
C PRO A 420 -35.14 -7.51 -17.91
N PRO A 421 -36.32 -7.99 -18.35
CA PRO A 421 -37.50 -7.14 -18.54
C PRO A 421 -37.96 -6.54 -17.22
N LEU A 422 -38.68 -5.42 -17.32
CA LEU A 422 -39.17 -4.68 -16.15
C LEU A 422 -40.28 -5.46 -15.42
N PRO A 423 -40.25 -5.51 -14.08
CA PRO A 423 -41.30 -6.15 -13.30
C PRO A 423 -42.54 -5.25 -13.16
N ASP A 424 -43.70 -5.88 -12.93
CA ASP A 424 -44.96 -5.14 -12.73
C ASP A 424 -45.14 -4.61 -11.30
N GLY A 425 -44.39 -5.17 -10.35
CA GLY A 425 -44.38 -4.77 -8.95
C GLY A 425 -43.31 -3.72 -8.64
N PRO A 426 -43.35 -3.10 -7.44
CA PRO A 426 -42.38 -2.10 -7.02
C PRO A 426 -40.98 -2.71 -6.93
N VAL A 427 -39.99 -1.98 -7.45
CA VAL A 427 -38.57 -2.35 -7.41
C VAL A 427 -37.93 -1.80 -6.14
N GLU A 428 -37.08 -2.57 -5.46
CA GLU A 428 -36.43 -2.12 -4.23
C GLU A 428 -35.44 -0.98 -4.50
N LEU A 429 -34.58 -1.16 -5.50
CA LEU A 429 -33.56 -0.18 -5.90
C LEU A 429 -33.49 -0.06 -7.43
N PHE A 430 -33.63 1.17 -7.93
CA PHE A 430 -33.23 1.53 -9.28
C PHE A 430 -31.82 2.15 -9.26
N ILE A 431 -30.97 1.76 -10.21
CA ILE A 431 -29.62 2.30 -10.37
C ILE A 431 -29.52 2.92 -11.77
N GLY A 432 -29.51 4.25 -11.82
CA GLY A 432 -29.21 5.02 -13.02
C GLY A 432 -27.71 5.23 -13.15
N ILE A 433 -27.15 4.78 -14.26
CA ILE A 433 -25.71 4.84 -14.55
C ILE A 433 -25.47 5.94 -15.60
N LEU A 434 -24.73 6.99 -15.28
CA LEU A 434 -24.34 8.00 -16.25
C LEU A 434 -23.31 7.42 -17.23
N SER A 435 -23.51 7.65 -18.53
CA SER A 435 -22.59 7.22 -19.58
C SER A 435 -22.64 8.16 -20.78
N ALA A 436 -21.61 8.15 -21.64
CA ALA A 436 -21.52 8.95 -22.87
C ALA A 436 -21.63 8.07 -24.12
N GLY A 437 -22.04 8.63 -25.27
CA GLY A 437 -22.33 7.86 -26.49
C GLY A 437 -21.25 6.82 -26.86
N ASN A 438 -19.98 7.23 -26.80
CA ASN A 438 -18.79 6.44 -27.15
C ASN A 438 -18.27 5.49 -26.05
N HIS A 439 -18.84 5.50 -24.83
CA HIS A 439 -18.37 4.67 -23.70
C HIS A 439 -18.84 3.19 -23.76
N PHE A 440 -18.64 2.53 -24.92
CA PHE A 440 -19.08 1.15 -25.11
C PHE A 440 -18.32 0.15 -24.23
N ALA A 441 -17.02 0.37 -24.04
CA ALA A 441 -16.16 -0.52 -23.24
C ALA A 441 -16.50 -0.47 -21.75
N GLU A 442 -16.83 0.71 -21.24
CA GLU A 442 -17.25 0.99 -19.86
C GLU A 442 -18.60 0.33 -19.59
N ARG A 443 -19.60 0.55 -20.45
CA ARG A 443 -20.91 -0.13 -20.38
C ARG A 443 -20.75 -1.65 -20.41
N MET A 444 -19.96 -2.19 -21.32
CA MET A 444 -19.72 -3.63 -21.41
C MET A 444 -18.94 -4.19 -20.20
N ALA A 445 -18.04 -3.43 -19.59
CA ALA A 445 -17.38 -3.84 -18.35
C ALA A 445 -18.32 -3.81 -17.15
N VAL A 446 -19.23 -2.84 -17.05
CA VAL A 446 -20.30 -2.79 -16.04
C VAL A 446 -21.29 -3.94 -16.24
N ARG A 447 -21.72 -4.23 -17.49
CA ARG A 447 -22.53 -5.41 -17.86
C ARG A 447 -21.85 -6.71 -17.44
N LYS A 448 -20.60 -6.94 -17.88
CA LYS A 448 -19.82 -8.15 -17.55
C LYS A 448 -19.43 -8.24 -16.07
N SER A 449 -19.61 -7.18 -15.28
CA SER A 449 -19.30 -7.15 -13.85
C SER A 449 -20.55 -7.11 -12.95
N TRP A 450 -20.77 -6.04 -12.20
CA TRP A 450 -21.71 -6.02 -11.07
C TRP A 450 -23.18 -6.09 -11.48
N MET A 451 -23.51 -5.82 -12.75
CA MET A 451 -24.83 -6.12 -13.32
C MET A 451 -25.17 -7.64 -13.34
N GLN A 452 -24.18 -8.52 -13.14
CA GLN A 452 -24.41 -9.96 -12.95
C GLN A 452 -24.80 -10.35 -11.51
N SER A 453 -25.04 -9.38 -10.60
CA SER A 453 -25.61 -9.70 -9.27
C SER A 453 -26.94 -10.45 -9.39
N LYS A 454 -27.14 -11.44 -8.51
CA LYS A 454 -28.37 -12.21 -8.36
C LYS A 454 -29.60 -11.32 -8.09
N LEU A 455 -29.41 -10.13 -7.53
CA LEU A 455 -30.50 -9.18 -7.27
C LEU A 455 -30.93 -8.40 -8.52
N ILE A 456 -30.03 -8.21 -9.48
CA ILE A 456 -30.36 -7.61 -10.79
C ILE A 456 -30.96 -8.68 -11.71
N LYS A 457 -30.36 -9.88 -11.77
CA LYS A 457 -30.88 -11.01 -12.56
C LYS A 457 -32.24 -11.55 -12.05
N SER A 458 -32.68 -11.19 -10.84
CA SER A 458 -34.03 -11.50 -10.31
C SER A 458 -35.04 -10.35 -10.44
N SER A 459 -34.67 -9.25 -11.11
CA SER A 459 -35.47 -8.01 -11.24
C SER A 459 -35.91 -7.35 -9.92
N ASN A 460 -35.32 -7.70 -8.79
CA ASN A 460 -35.51 -6.98 -7.52
C ASN A 460 -34.76 -5.63 -7.50
N VAL A 461 -33.72 -5.54 -8.34
CA VAL A 461 -32.94 -4.33 -8.64
C VAL A 461 -32.95 -4.13 -10.14
N VAL A 462 -33.15 -2.89 -10.58
CA VAL A 462 -33.08 -2.53 -12.01
C VAL A 462 -31.93 -1.56 -12.22
N ALA A 463 -30.97 -1.92 -13.07
CA ALA A 463 -29.90 -1.03 -13.52
C ALA A 463 -30.15 -0.61 -14.97
N ARG A 464 -29.92 0.68 -15.31
CA ARG A 464 -30.01 1.22 -16.67
C ARG A 464 -28.99 2.34 -16.90
N PHE A 465 -28.39 2.38 -18.07
CA PHE A 465 -27.50 3.46 -18.51
C PHE A 465 -28.29 4.64 -19.06
N PHE A 466 -27.84 5.87 -18.80
CA PHE A 466 -28.43 7.11 -19.31
C PHE A 466 -27.43 7.82 -20.20
N VAL A 467 -27.74 7.86 -21.50
CA VAL A 467 -26.82 8.32 -22.54
C VAL A 467 -27.49 9.41 -23.38
N ALA A 468 -26.77 10.51 -23.63
CA ALA A 468 -27.20 11.59 -24.50
C ALA A 468 -26.48 11.49 -25.86
N LEU A 469 -26.95 12.25 -26.85
CA LEU A 469 -26.53 12.08 -28.24
C LEU A 469 -25.17 12.74 -28.51
N ASN A 470 -24.27 11.99 -29.12
CA ASN A 470 -22.94 12.47 -29.52
C ASN A 470 -23.03 13.35 -30.78
N GLY A 471 -22.07 14.25 -30.98
CA GLY A 471 -21.96 15.05 -32.21
C GLY A 471 -21.78 14.21 -33.49
N ARG A 472 -21.16 13.02 -33.37
CA ARG A 472 -20.96 12.06 -34.47
C ARG A 472 -22.22 11.23 -34.69
N LYS A 473 -22.77 11.23 -35.91
CA LYS A 473 -24.02 10.50 -36.23
C LYS A 473 -23.85 8.99 -36.18
N GLU A 474 -22.64 8.52 -36.48
CA GLU A 474 -22.21 7.12 -36.51
C GLU A 474 -22.33 6.52 -35.11
N VAL A 475 -21.78 7.21 -34.10
CA VAL A 475 -21.84 6.84 -32.68
C VAL A 475 -23.28 6.71 -32.19
N ASN A 476 -24.19 7.59 -32.65
CA ASN A 476 -25.61 7.51 -32.27
C ASN A 476 -26.34 6.34 -32.95
N VAL A 477 -25.95 5.96 -34.17
CA VAL A 477 -26.49 4.77 -34.87
C VAL A 477 -26.00 3.49 -34.21
N GLU A 478 -24.75 3.43 -33.74
CA GLU A 478 -24.25 2.30 -32.95
C GLU A 478 -24.88 2.22 -31.56
N LEU A 479 -25.00 3.36 -30.86
CA LEU A 479 -25.69 3.47 -29.58
C LEU A 479 -27.14 2.98 -29.65
N LYS A 480 -27.86 3.30 -30.74
CA LYS A 480 -29.21 2.80 -30.98
C LYS A 480 -29.25 1.28 -31.10
N LYS A 481 -28.37 0.68 -31.92
CA LYS A 481 -28.24 -0.79 -32.04
C LYS A 481 -27.88 -1.46 -30.71
N GLU A 482 -27.00 -0.84 -29.93
CA GLU A 482 -26.62 -1.31 -28.59
C GLU A 482 -27.82 -1.28 -27.62
N ALA A 483 -28.59 -0.19 -27.62
CA ALA A 483 -29.76 0.00 -26.78
C ALA A 483 -30.90 -0.98 -27.13
N GLU A 484 -31.13 -1.19 -28.43
CA GLU A 484 -32.09 -2.17 -28.98
C GLU A 484 -31.67 -3.62 -28.64
N PHE A 485 -30.37 -3.93 -28.66
CA PHE A 485 -29.88 -5.29 -28.38
C PHE A 485 -29.85 -5.65 -26.89
N PHE A 486 -29.30 -4.80 -26.02
CA PHE A 486 -29.14 -5.11 -24.59
C PHE A 486 -30.36 -4.77 -23.73
N GLY A 487 -31.24 -3.87 -24.20
CA GLY A 487 -32.44 -3.45 -23.46
C GLY A 487 -32.15 -2.66 -22.18
N ASP A 488 -30.96 -2.06 -22.10
CA ASP A 488 -30.43 -1.44 -20.87
C ASP A 488 -29.96 0.02 -20.97
N ILE A 489 -30.01 0.64 -22.15
CA ILE A 489 -29.67 2.06 -22.37
C ILE A 489 -30.93 2.88 -22.59
N VAL A 490 -31.19 3.81 -21.67
CA VAL A 490 -32.19 4.88 -21.82
C VAL A 490 -31.50 6.06 -22.51
N ILE A 491 -31.88 6.32 -23.75
CA ILE A 491 -31.39 7.43 -24.56
C ILE A 491 -32.17 8.69 -24.15
N VAL A 492 -31.44 9.77 -23.89
CA VAL A 492 -32.02 11.08 -23.55
C VAL A 492 -31.80 12.01 -24.75
N PRO A 493 -32.86 12.54 -25.39
CA PRO A 493 -32.77 13.13 -26.74
C PRO A 493 -32.26 14.58 -26.75
N PHE A 494 -31.10 14.84 -26.15
CA PHE A 494 -30.36 16.10 -26.23
C PHE A 494 -28.88 15.83 -26.57
N MET A 495 -28.15 16.86 -27.01
CA MET A 495 -26.71 16.75 -27.31
C MET A 495 -25.85 16.69 -26.05
N ASP A 496 -25.05 15.63 -25.94
CA ASP A 496 -24.21 15.36 -24.78
C ASP A 496 -23.11 16.43 -24.61
N SER A 497 -23.03 17.00 -23.41
CA SER A 497 -22.08 18.04 -23.04
C SER A 497 -21.91 18.07 -21.52
N TYR A 498 -20.75 18.50 -21.03
CA TYR A 498 -20.38 18.30 -19.63
C TYR A 498 -21.32 19.04 -18.66
N ASP A 499 -21.65 20.30 -18.92
CA ASP A 499 -22.53 21.09 -18.04
C ASP A 499 -23.98 20.56 -18.02
N LEU A 500 -24.40 19.80 -19.04
CA LEU A 500 -25.74 19.22 -19.15
C LEU A 500 -25.87 17.82 -18.52
N VAL A 501 -24.82 17.31 -17.87
CA VAL A 501 -24.88 16.05 -17.09
C VAL A 501 -26.02 16.07 -16.05
N VAL A 502 -26.31 17.25 -15.46
CA VAL A 502 -27.45 17.44 -14.54
C VAL A 502 -28.80 17.01 -15.13
N LEU A 503 -29.00 17.13 -16.45
CA LEU A 503 -30.24 16.70 -17.12
C LEU A 503 -30.36 15.17 -17.20
N LYS A 504 -29.23 14.45 -17.31
CA LYS A 504 -29.22 12.98 -17.20
C LYS A 504 -29.63 12.54 -15.80
N THR A 505 -29.22 13.27 -14.75
CA THR A 505 -29.67 13.01 -13.37
C THR A 505 -31.18 13.23 -13.18
N VAL A 506 -31.78 14.26 -13.79
CA VAL A 506 -33.25 14.42 -13.77
C VAL A 506 -33.93 13.26 -14.52
N ALA A 507 -33.38 12.81 -15.65
CA ALA A 507 -33.91 11.64 -16.38
C ALA A 507 -33.81 10.33 -15.57
N ILE A 508 -32.78 10.15 -14.73
CA ILE A 508 -32.66 9.03 -13.78
C ILE A 508 -33.82 9.08 -12.76
N CYS A 509 -34.14 10.25 -12.20
CA CYS A 509 -35.28 10.42 -11.31
C CYS A 509 -36.63 10.17 -12.02
N GLU A 510 -36.80 10.69 -13.24
CA GLU A 510 -37.99 10.50 -14.08
C GLU A 510 -38.27 9.01 -14.30
N TYR A 511 -37.28 8.27 -14.81
CA TYR A 511 -37.39 6.86 -15.14
C TYR A 511 -37.59 5.99 -13.88
N GLY A 512 -36.83 6.27 -12.81
CA GLY A 512 -36.91 5.54 -11.55
C GLY A 512 -38.29 5.61 -10.90
N VAL A 513 -38.94 6.78 -10.97
CA VAL A 513 -40.29 7.01 -10.43
C VAL A 513 -41.38 6.52 -11.38
N ARG A 514 -41.37 6.95 -12.66
CA ARG A 514 -42.48 6.77 -13.59
C ARG A 514 -42.49 5.42 -14.31
N VAL A 515 -41.33 4.91 -14.69
CA VAL A 515 -41.21 3.68 -15.48
C VAL A 515 -41.01 2.48 -14.55
N VAL A 516 -40.04 2.60 -13.64
CA VAL A 516 -39.62 1.51 -12.74
C VAL A 516 -40.43 1.45 -11.44
N SER A 517 -40.98 2.58 -10.97
CA SER A 517 -41.70 2.66 -9.69
C SER A 517 -40.85 2.12 -8.51
N ALA A 518 -39.59 2.57 -8.45
CA ALA A 518 -38.64 2.11 -7.45
C ALA A 518 -38.77 2.84 -6.11
N LYS A 519 -38.55 2.11 -5.01
CA LYS A 519 -38.56 2.64 -3.64
C LYS A 519 -37.35 3.55 -3.35
N TYR A 520 -36.18 3.16 -3.87
CA TYR A 520 -34.95 3.92 -3.81
C TYR A 520 -34.38 4.12 -5.22
N VAL A 521 -33.80 5.30 -5.48
CA VAL A 521 -33.13 5.65 -6.74
C VAL A 521 -31.68 5.99 -6.44
N MET A 522 -30.75 5.35 -7.14
CA MET A 522 -29.32 5.57 -7.04
C MET A 522 -28.74 6.16 -8.32
N LYS A 523 -27.83 7.13 -8.18
CA LYS A 523 -26.93 7.63 -9.23
C LYS A 523 -25.55 7.02 -9.05
N CYS A 524 -24.95 6.55 -10.14
CA CYS A 524 -23.51 6.32 -10.25
C CYS A 524 -23.05 6.54 -11.70
N ASP A 525 -21.74 6.45 -11.93
CA ASP A 525 -21.12 6.69 -13.24
C ASP A 525 -20.67 5.34 -13.84
N ASP A 526 -20.41 5.27 -15.15
CA ASP A 526 -20.00 4.04 -15.83
C ASP A 526 -18.58 3.54 -15.48
N ASP A 527 -17.77 4.36 -14.81
CA ASP A 527 -16.51 3.97 -14.16
C ASP A 527 -16.68 3.57 -12.67
N THR A 528 -17.93 3.43 -12.18
CA THR A 528 -18.23 3.05 -10.79
C THR A 528 -18.56 1.56 -10.63
N PHE A 529 -17.82 0.85 -9.79
CA PHE A 529 -18.18 -0.50 -9.35
C PHE A 529 -19.13 -0.45 -8.15
N VAL A 530 -20.26 -1.18 -8.20
CA VAL A 530 -21.32 -1.12 -7.19
C VAL A 530 -21.53 -2.49 -6.53
N ARG A 531 -21.34 -2.59 -5.20
CA ARG A 531 -21.69 -3.80 -4.42
C ARG A 531 -23.18 -3.77 -4.06
N VAL A 532 -24.02 -4.03 -5.06
CA VAL A 532 -25.50 -3.96 -5.05
C VAL A 532 -26.13 -4.41 -3.72
N ASP A 533 -25.84 -5.64 -3.30
CA ASP A 533 -26.38 -6.27 -2.09
C ASP A 533 -26.06 -5.48 -0.80
N ALA A 534 -24.86 -4.87 -0.75
CA ALA A 534 -24.41 -4.07 0.39
C ALA A 534 -24.98 -2.64 0.36
N VAL A 535 -25.17 -2.06 -0.82
CA VAL A 535 -25.79 -0.75 -1.04
C VAL A 535 -27.25 -0.75 -0.58
N ILE A 536 -28.03 -1.77 -0.94
CA ILE A 536 -29.41 -1.95 -0.48
C ILE A 536 -29.46 -2.12 1.04
N LYS A 537 -28.51 -2.87 1.61
CA LYS A 537 -28.37 -3.04 3.06
C LYS A 537 -27.95 -1.76 3.80
N GLU A 538 -27.41 -0.76 3.10
CA GLU A 538 -27.17 0.57 3.66
C GLU A 538 -28.45 1.42 3.64
N ALA A 539 -29.17 1.45 2.52
CA ALA A 539 -30.46 2.16 2.40
C ALA A 539 -31.49 1.68 3.43
N LYS A 540 -31.62 0.35 3.61
CA LYS A 540 -32.54 -0.28 4.59
C LYS A 540 -32.20 -0.05 6.07
N LYS A 541 -31.22 0.80 6.39
CA LYS A 541 -30.97 1.27 7.77
C LYS A 541 -31.74 2.54 8.13
N VAL A 542 -32.38 3.18 7.15
CA VAL A 542 -33.30 4.29 7.38
C VAL A 542 -34.73 3.73 7.51
N PRO A 543 -35.50 4.12 8.54
CA PRO A 543 -36.91 3.74 8.67
C PRO A 543 -37.75 4.16 7.45
N GLU A 544 -38.79 3.38 7.12
CA GLU A 544 -39.58 3.60 5.89
C GLU A 544 -40.51 4.82 5.97
N ASP A 545 -40.70 5.39 7.16
CA ASP A 545 -41.40 6.65 7.43
C ASP A 545 -40.55 7.91 7.15
N LYS A 546 -39.29 7.76 6.74
CA LYS A 546 -38.39 8.88 6.43
C LYS A 546 -37.88 8.87 4.99
N SER A 547 -37.80 10.06 4.41
CA SER A 547 -37.01 10.35 3.22
C SER A 547 -35.51 10.18 3.52
N LEU A 548 -34.71 9.67 2.57
CA LEU A 548 -33.27 9.43 2.77
C LEU A 548 -32.41 10.06 1.69
N TYR A 549 -31.20 10.49 2.09
CA TYR A 549 -30.11 10.82 1.17
C TYR A 549 -28.81 10.21 1.70
N VAL A 550 -28.32 9.17 1.02
CA VAL A 550 -27.18 8.33 1.44
C VAL A 550 -26.03 8.47 0.45
N GLY A 551 -24.83 8.75 0.92
CA GLY A 551 -23.63 8.82 0.07
C GLY A 551 -22.38 9.28 0.82
N ASN A 552 -21.31 9.60 0.10
CA ASN A 552 -20.14 10.25 0.69
C ASN A 552 -20.37 11.76 0.79
N MET A 553 -21.16 12.18 1.80
CA MET A 553 -21.59 13.57 1.98
C MET A 553 -20.40 14.51 2.24
N ASN A 554 -20.27 15.56 1.41
CA ASN A 554 -19.54 16.78 1.72
C ASN A 554 -20.41 17.71 2.58
N TYR A 555 -19.78 18.36 3.55
CA TYR A 555 -20.36 19.42 4.39
C TYR A 555 -19.43 20.64 4.33
N TYR A 556 -19.97 21.85 4.30
CA TYR A 556 -19.18 23.10 4.30
C TYR A 556 -18.16 23.20 3.15
N HIS A 557 -18.50 22.62 1.98
CA HIS A 557 -17.62 22.66 0.81
C HIS A 557 -17.71 24.03 0.14
N ARG A 558 -16.56 24.68 -0.08
CA ARG A 558 -16.50 26.02 -0.68
C ARG A 558 -16.37 25.94 -2.20
N PRO A 559 -17.01 26.84 -2.96
CA PRO A 559 -16.75 26.98 -4.39
C PRO A 559 -15.27 27.27 -4.64
N LEU A 560 -14.66 26.51 -5.54
CA LEU A 560 -13.36 26.88 -6.09
C LEU A 560 -13.57 28.11 -6.98
N ARG A 561 -12.79 29.17 -6.77
CA ARG A 561 -12.85 30.39 -7.58
C ARG A 561 -11.82 30.42 -8.73
N GLU A 562 -10.91 29.44 -8.76
CA GLU A 562 -9.85 29.28 -9.76
C GLU A 562 -9.69 27.79 -10.17
N GLY A 563 -9.12 27.55 -11.36
CA GLY A 563 -8.88 26.21 -11.92
C GLY A 563 -10.08 25.62 -12.69
N LYS A 564 -9.99 24.35 -13.14
CA LYS A 564 -11.03 23.72 -13.99
C LYS A 564 -12.43 23.71 -13.37
N TRP A 565 -12.51 23.61 -12.05
CA TRP A 565 -13.76 23.58 -11.30
C TRP A 565 -14.16 24.97 -10.77
N ALA A 566 -13.68 26.04 -11.41
CA ALA A 566 -14.01 27.40 -11.03
C ALA A 566 -15.52 27.68 -11.18
N VAL A 567 -16.05 28.39 -10.18
CA VAL A 567 -17.42 28.87 -10.14
C VAL A 567 -17.39 30.34 -9.72
N THR A 568 -17.87 31.22 -10.59
CA THR A 568 -17.81 32.66 -10.35
C THR A 568 -18.75 33.06 -9.19
N TYR A 569 -18.56 34.25 -8.63
CA TYR A 569 -19.52 34.82 -7.66
C TYR A 569 -20.88 35.14 -8.31
N GLU A 570 -20.96 35.18 -9.65
CA GLU A 570 -22.22 35.33 -10.39
C GLU A 570 -22.97 33.99 -10.51
N GLU A 571 -22.24 32.88 -10.71
CA GLU A 571 -22.82 31.52 -10.73
C GLU A 571 -23.24 31.03 -9.32
N TRP A 572 -22.43 31.36 -8.31
CA TRP A 572 -22.63 30.97 -6.92
C TRP A 572 -22.11 32.07 -5.95
N PRO A 573 -22.97 33.01 -5.53
CA PRO A 573 -22.58 34.11 -4.64
C PRO A 573 -22.31 33.69 -3.20
N GLU A 574 -22.83 32.55 -2.75
CA GLU A 574 -22.66 32.05 -1.38
C GLU A 574 -21.23 31.50 -1.15
N GLU A 575 -20.74 31.52 0.10
CA GLU A 575 -19.38 31.05 0.44
C GLU A 575 -19.24 29.52 0.47
N GLU A 576 -20.34 28.79 0.67
CA GLU A 576 -20.38 27.34 0.84
C GLU A 576 -21.58 26.74 0.08
N TYR A 577 -21.45 25.49 -0.36
CA TYR A 577 -22.51 24.69 -0.96
C TYR A 577 -23.37 23.98 0.11
N PRO A 578 -24.65 23.70 -0.19
CA PRO A 578 -25.49 22.86 0.68
C PRO A 578 -24.96 21.42 0.77
N PRO A 579 -25.33 20.63 1.80
CA PRO A 579 -24.81 19.27 1.98
C PRO A 579 -25.16 18.34 0.81
N TYR A 580 -24.13 17.87 0.09
CA TYR A 580 -24.29 17.06 -1.12
C TYR A 580 -23.39 15.82 -1.09
N ALA A 581 -23.79 14.75 -1.80
CA ALA A 581 -23.00 13.52 -1.90
C ALA A 581 -22.03 13.57 -3.08
N ASN A 582 -20.76 13.19 -2.85
CA ASN A 582 -19.72 13.18 -3.88
C ASN A 582 -19.85 12.04 -4.91
N GLY A 583 -19.14 12.22 -6.03
CA GLY A 583 -19.13 11.39 -7.25
C GLY A 583 -19.15 9.86 -7.17
N PRO A 584 -18.61 9.16 -6.14
CA PRO A 584 -18.76 7.70 -6.01
C PRO A 584 -20.20 7.15 -5.90
N GLY A 585 -21.22 7.98 -6.14
CA GLY A 585 -22.62 7.62 -6.20
C GLY A 585 -23.37 7.89 -4.90
N TYR A 586 -24.69 8.00 -5.03
CA TYR A 586 -25.60 8.29 -3.93
C TYR A 586 -26.97 7.67 -4.14
N ILE A 587 -27.72 7.49 -3.05
CA ILE A 587 -29.08 6.97 -3.03
C ILE A 587 -30.03 8.03 -2.48
N VAL A 588 -31.17 8.23 -3.14
CA VAL A 588 -32.31 9.01 -2.64
C VAL A 588 -33.56 8.13 -2.55
N SER A 589 -34.52 8.51 -1.70
CA SER A 589 -35.85 7.90 -1.67
C SER A 589 -36.74 8.36 -2.84
N SER A 590 -37.76 7.55 -3.16
CA SER A 590 -38.67 7.79 -4.29
C SER A 590 -39.42 9.13 -4.22
N ASP A 591 -39.72 9.62 -3.02
CA ASP A 591 -40.38 10.90 -2.78
C ASP A 591 -39.50 12.11 -3.13
N ILE A 592 -38.20 12.05 -2.82
CA ILE A 592 -37.19 13.04 -3.25
C ILE A 592 -37.08 13.03 -4.78
N ALA A 593 -36.97 11.85 -5.40
CA ALA A 593 -36.94 11.74 -6.86
C ALA A 593 -38.22 12.27 -7.51
N GLN A 594 -39.39 12.00 -6.91
CA GLN A 594 -40.69 12.51 -7.36
C GLN A 594 -40.79 14.04 -7.19
N PHE A 595 -40.21 14.62 -6.13
CA PHE A 595 -40.11 16.06 -5.94
C PHE A 595 -39.24 16.70 -7.04
N VAL A 596 -38.04 16.17 -7.29
CA VAL A 596 -37.12 16.64 -8.34
C VAL A 596 -37.82 16.68 -9.71
N VAL A 597 -38.49 15.60 -10.11
CA VAL A 597 -39.26 15.54 -11.36
C VAL A 597 -40.40 16.56 -11.37
N SER A 598 -41.15 16.66 -10.28
CA SER A 598 -42.35 17.52 -10.24
C SER A 598 -42.03 19.01 -10.23
N ASP A 599 -40.94 19.45 -9.58
CA ASP A 599 -40.53 20.86 -9.58
C ASP A 599 -39.63 21.21 -10.79
N PHE A 600 -39.04 20.23 -11.48
CA PHE A 600 -38.51 20.40 -12.84
C PHE A 600 -39.61 20.76 -13.84
N GLU A 601 -40.70 19.97 -13.89
CA GLU A 601 -41.83 20.21 -14.80
C GLU A 601 -42.61 21.51 -14.51
N LYS A 602 -42.54 22.01 -13.26
CA LYS A 602 -43.08 23.32 -12.88
C LYS A 602 -42.10 24.47 -13.15
N HIS A 603 -40.92 24.20 -13.68
CA HIS A 603 -39.85 25.17 -13.93
C HIS A 603 -39.36 25.90 -12.67
N LYS A 604 -39.38 25.20 -11.51
CA LYS A 604 -38.96 25.72 -10.19
C LYS A 604 -37.60 25.19 -9.74
N LEU A 605 -37.11 24.12 -10.37
CA LEU A 605 -35.85 23.48 -10.01
C LEU A 605 -34.64 24.31 -10.50
N ARG A 606 -33.82 24.86 -9.58
CA ARG A 606 -32.55 25.52 -9.91
C ARG A 606 -31.57 24.46 -10.42
N LEU A 607 -31.23 24.51 -11.71
CA LEU A 607 -30.18 23.67 -12.32
C LEU A 607 -28.80 24.30 -12.09
N PHE A 608 -27.79 23.47 -11.90
CA PHE A 608 -26.38 23.88 -11.79
C PHE A 608 -25.48 22.86 -12.51
N LYS A 609 -24.31 23.32 -13.01
CA LYS A 609 -23.44 22.51 -13.89
C LYS A 609 -22.86 21.26 -13.23
N MET A 610 -22.75 21.27 -11.89
CA MET A 610 -22.41 20.09 -11.09
C MET A 610 -23.69 19.39 -10.63
N GLU A 611 -23.90 18.15 -11.05
CA GLU A 611 -25.10 17.34 -10.77
C GLU A 611 -25.13 16.83 -9.32
N ASP A 612 -23.97 16.48 -8.76
CA ASP A 612 -23.82 16.10 -7.35
C ASP A 612 -24.30 17.23 -6.43
N VAL A 613 -23.81 18.45 -6.67
CA VAL A 613 -24.19 19.68 -5.93
C VAL A 613 -25.67 20.01 -6.17
N SER A 614 -26.15 19.88 -7.41
CA SER A 614 -27.56 20.09 -7.75
C SER A 614 -28.48 19.18 -6.93
N MET A 615 -28.14 17.90 -6.78
CA MET A 615 -28.92 16.99 -5.93
C MET A 615 -28.93 17.46 -4.47
N GLY A 616 -27.80 17.92 -3.91
CA GLY A 616 -27.76 18.52 -2.58
C GLY A 616 -28.70 19.72 -2.43
N MET A 617 -28.69 20.64 -3.40
CA MET A 617 -29.60 21.80 -3.43
C MET A 617 -31.08 21.37 -3.45
N TRP A 618 -31.43 20.36 -4.24
CA TRP A 618 -32.81 19.89 -4.36
C TRP A 618 -33.26 19.14 -3.10
N VAL A 619 -32.39 18.35 -2.49
CA VAL A 619 -32.66 17.66 -1.22
C VAL A 619 -32.81 18.67 -0.08
N GLU A 620 -32.03 19.75 -0.05
CA GLU A 620 -32.20 20.83 0.93
C GLU A 620 -33.54 21.57 0.75
N GLN A 621 -33.91 21.91 -0.50
CA GLN A 621 -35.21 22.51 -0.82
C GLN A 621 -36.41 21.61 -0.45
N PHE A 622 -36.24 20.29 -0.52
CA PHE A 622 -37.21 19.32 -0.03
C PHE A 622 -37.19 19.19 1.50
N SER A 623 -36.00 19.24 2.11
CA SER A 623 -35.79 19.14 3.56
C SER A 623 -36.42 20.29 4.35
N ASN A 624 -36.70 21.42 3.70
CA ASN A 624 -37.48 22.54 4.25
C ASN A 624 -38.99 22.26 4.34
N LYS A 625 -39.48 21.15 3.79
CA LYS A 625 -40.90 20.73 3.76
C LYS A 625 -41.12 19.35 4.41
N THR A 626 -40.13 18.46 4.32
CA THR A 626 -40.20 17.05 4.74
C THR A 626 -38.91 16.67 5.46
N ASN A 627 -38.97 15.80 6.48
CA ASN A 627 -37.79 15.45 7.27
C ASN A 627 -36.89 14.44 6.53
N VAL A 628 -35.69 14.86 6.11
CA VAL A 628 -34.73 14.01 5.37
C VAL A 628 -33.62 13.48 6.29
N GLU A 629 -33.42 12.16 6.30
CA GLU A 629 -32.28 11.52 6.95
C GLU A 629 -31.05 11.52 6.01
N TYR A 630 -30.16 12.50 6.20
CA TYR A 630 -28.83 12.53 5.58
C TYR A 630 -27.91 11.48 6.20
N ARG A 631 -27.30 10.62 5.39
CA ARG A 631 -26.43 9.51 5.83
C ARG A 631 -25.08 9.51 5.12
N HIS A 632 -24.11 10.18 5.73
CA HIS A 632 -22.70 10.14 5.33
C HIS A 632 -22.09 8.74 5.54
N SER A 633 -21.44 8.22 4.49
CA SER A 633 -20.70 6.95 4.55
C SER A 633 -19.44 6.98 3.68
N LEU A 634 -18.26 6.97 4.33
CA LEU A 634 -16.94 6.82 3.70
C LEU A 634 -16.72 5.49 2.95
N LYS A 635 -17.74 4.63 2.86
CA LYS A 635 -17.73 3.40 2.06
C LYS A 635 -18.16 3.64 0.61
N PHE A 636 -18.69 4.81 0.28
CA PHE A 636 -18.81 5.28 -1.10
C PHE A 636 -17.44 5.84 -1.52
N CYS A 637 -16.59 4.98 -2.06
CA CYS A 637 -15.14 5.20 -2.15
C CYS A 637 -14.70 5.74 -3.51
N GLN A 638 -13.72 6.66 -3.53
CA GLN A 638 -13.02 7.06 -4.75
C GLN A 638 -12.04 6.00 -5.30
N PHE A 639 -11.90 4.84 -4.64
CA PHE A 639 -11.02 3.74 -5.06
C PHE A 639 -11.38 2.39 -4.40
N GLY A 640 -11.40 1.31 -5.17
CA GLY A 640 -11.86 -0.03 -4.75
C GLY A 640 -10.93 -0.85 -3.83
N CYS A 641 -10.04 -0.22 -3.06
CA CYS A 641 -9.03 -0.89 -2.23
C CYS A 641 -9.27 -0.76 -0.71
N ILE A 642 -10.52 -0.67 -0.28
CA ILE A 642 -10.92 -0.51 1.13
C ILE A 642 -11.82 -1.69 1.56
N GLU A 643 -11.53 -2.30 2.71
CA GLU A 643 -12.36 -3.36 3.31
C GLU A 643 -13.81 -2.90 3.51
N ASP A 644 -14.77 -3.72 3.10
CA ASP A 644 -16.22 -3.45 3.15
C ASP A 644 -16.67 -2.13 2.49
N TYR A 645 -16.10 -1.75 1.35
CA TYR A 645 -16.66 -0.68 0.51
C TYR A 645 -18.08 -1.00 0.00
N LEU A 646 -18.82 0.04 -0.41
CA LEU A 646 -20.15 -0.02 -1.02
C LEU A 646 -20.07 0.27 -2.52
N THR A 647 -19.36 1.34 -2.89
CA THR A 647 -19.05 1.70 -4.28
C THR A 647 -17.56 2.03 -4.43
N ALA A 648 -17.05 1.93 -5.65
CA ALA A 648 -15.69 2.31 -6.01
C ALA A 648 -15.68 3.06 -7.34
N HIS A 649 -15.41 4.37 -7.31
CA HIS A 649 -15.33 5.29 -8.44
C HIS A 649 -13.99 5.20 -9.18
N TYR A 650 -13.86 5.80 -10.36
CA TYR A 650 -12.60 5.87 -11.13
C TYR A 650 -11.97 4.49 -11.42
N GLN A 651 -12.79 3.54 -11.89
CA GLN A 651 -12.39 2.17 -12.20
C GLN A 651 -12.46 1.93 -13.71
N SER A 652 -11.30 1.77 -14.35
CA SER A 652 -11.23 1.44 -15.79
C SER A 652 -11.91 0.10 -16.11
N PRO A 653 -12.34 -0.14 -17.37
CA PRO A 653 -12.98 -1.39 -17.80
C PRO A 653 -12.26 -2.68 -17.34
N ARG A 654 -10.92 -2.68 -17.35
CA ARG A 654 -10.10 -3.81 -16.88
C ARG A 654 -10.16 -4.00 -15.35
N GLN A 655 -10.14 -2.91 -14.58
CA GLN A 655 -10.27 -2.96 -13.11
C GLN A 655 -11.68 -3.39 -12.68
N MET A 656 -12.69 -2.88 -13.38
CA MET A 656 -14.12 -3.21 -13.19
C MET A 656 -14.36 -4.73 -13.21
N ILE A 657 -13.75 -5.42 -14.18
CA ILE A 657 -13.81 -6.89 -14.31
C ILE A 657 -13.01 -7.59 -13.20
N CYS A 658 -11.79 -7.13 -12.90
CA CYS A 658 -10.93 -7.75 -11.88
C CYS A 658 -11.55 -7.77 -10.47
N MET A 659 -12.35 -6.76 -10.09
CA MET A 659 -12.92 -6.67 -8.74
C MET A 659 -13.93 -7.77 -8.38
N ILE A 660 -14.39 -8.57 -9.35
CA ILE A 660 -15.24 -9.75 -9.09
C ILE A 660 -14.42 -11.00 -8.75
N MET A 661 -13.18 -11.10 -9.23
CA MET A 661 -12.32 -12.26 -8.97
C MET A 661 -11.87 -12.33 -7.50
N ASP A 662 -11.78 -11.19 -6.81
CA ASP A 662 -11.59 -11.12 -5.34
C ASP A 662 -12.89 -11.42 -4.55
N GLY A 663 -14.06 -11.40 -5.20
CA GLY A 663 -15.37 -11.43 -4.55
C GLY A 663 -15.95 -12.83 -4.26
N SER A 664 -15.34 -13.89 -4.79
CA SER A 664 -15.87 -15.27 -4.77
C SER A 664 -15.06 -16.25 -3.91
N VAL A 665 -14.02 -15.80 -3.21
CA VAL A 665 -13.01 -16.66 -2.55
C VAL A 665 -13.10 -16.62 -1.01
N THR A 666 -14.16 -16.07 -0.43
CA THR A 666 -14.33 -15.94 1.04
C THR A 666 -15.18 -17.04 1.70
N GLU A 667 -15.57 -18.08 0.97
CA GLU A 667 -16.07 -19.34 1.54
C GLU A 667 -15.27 -20.52 0.94
N GLN A 668 -15.03 -21.57 1.73
CA GLN A 668 -14.26 -22.79 1.36
C GLN A 668 -12.73 -22.69 1.14
N PHE A 669 -11.98 -21.94 1.95
CA PHE A 669 -10.53 -22.22 2.11
C PHE A 669 -9.99 -22.00 3.54
N ASP A 670 -10.58 -22.68 4.52
CA ASP A 670 -10.03 -22.77 5.88
C ASP A 670 -10.12 -24.21 6.44
N ASN A 671 -9.23 -25.09 5.93
CA ASN A 671 -8.85 -26.35 6.57
C ASN A 671 -7.61 -26.99 5.90
N ASN A 672 -6.90 -27.84 6.65
CA ASN A 672 -5.84 -28.76 6.20
C ASN A 672 -4.57 -28.16 5.54
N ARG A 673 -3.60 -27.73 6.38
CA ARG A 673 -2.18 -28.07 6.11
C ARG A 673 -1.33 -28.20 7.38
N THR A 674 -1.64 -29.24 8.16
CA THR A 674 -0.84 -29.70 9.31
C THR A 674 -0.54 -31.19 9.13
N HIS A 675 0.73 -31.59 9.30
CA HIS A 675 1.30 -32.89 8.86
C HIS A 675 1.36 -33.05 7.32
N ALA A 676 2.40 -33.64 6.71
CA ALA A 676 3.75 -34.00 7.17
C ALA A 676 4.79 -33.34 6.22
N ILE A 677 6.11 -33.42 6.43
CA ILE A 677 6.98 -34.59 6.21
C ILE A 677 8.18 -34.52 7.18
N ASN A 678 8.61 -35.65 7.75
CA ASN A 678 9.83 -35.70 8.58
C ASN A 678 10.46 -37.12 8.64
N LYS A 679 11.37 -37.43 7.71
CA LYS A 679 12.30 -38.58 7.57
C LYS A 679 12.89 -38.49 6.13
N LEU A 680 14.13 -38.85 5.77
CA LEU A 680 15.32 -39.50 6.38
C LEU A 680 16.55 -38.60 6.06
N PHE A 681 17.82 -38.72 6.51
CA PHE A 681 18.62 -39.53 7.47
C PHE A 681 19.52 -38.50 8.26
N SER A 682 20.28 -38.74 9.34
CA SER A 682 21.01 -39.86 9.98
C SER A 682 22.48 -40.03 9.59
N ASN A 683 23.42 -39.67 10.51
CA ASN A 683 24.52 -40.51 11.07
C ASN A 683 25.78 -39.72 11.56
N ARG A 684 26.55 -40.34 12.49
CA ARG A 684 27.94 -40.07 12.95
C ARG A 684 28.25 -39.06 14.07
N ASP A 685 28.03 -39.51 15.32
CA ASP A 685 29.05 -39.96 16.32
C ASP A 685 30.34 -39.16 16.63
N GLY A 686 30.66 -39.08 17.95
CA GLY A 686 32.00 -38.83 18.53
C GLY A 686 32.26 -37.43 19.14
N GLY A 687 32.89 -37.24 20.32
CA GLY A 687 33.24 -38.20 21.38
C GLY A 687 34.33 -37.71 22.38
N GLY A 688 33.95 -37.30 23.61
CA GLY A 688 34.88 -37.05 24.75
C GLY A 688 35.59 -35.68 24.82
N PHE A 689 36.32 -35.29 25.88
CA PHE A 689 36.33 -35.73 27.30
C PHE A 689 37.19 -34.74 28.16
N PHE A 690 37.00 -34.68 29.50
CA PHE A 690 37.86 -34.04 30.56
C PHE A 690 38.10 -32.50 30.50
N THR A 691 37.56 -31.65 31.39
CA THR A 691 37.80 -31.33 32.84
C THR A 691 38.92 -30.31 33.14
N PRO A 692 38.69 -29.27 34.00
CA PRO A 692 39.64 -28.16 34.22
C PRO A 692 40.33 -28.14 35.60
N GLU A 693 41.43 -27.38 35.72
CA GLU A 693 42.03 -26.93 36.99
C GLU A 693 41.93 -25.40 37.21
N LYS A 694 42.44 -24.90 38.35
CA LYS A 694 42.10 -23.61 38.98
C LYS A 694 43.35 -22.76 39.26
N ILE A 695 43.22 -21.43 39.41
CA ILE A 695 43.37 -20.68 40.69
C ILE A 695 43.39 -19.14 40.52
N ASN A 696 42.72 -18.48 41.47
CA ASN A 696 42.49 -17.03 41.65
C ASN A 696 43.73 -16.11 41.80
N LYS A 697 43.53 -14.79 41.50
CA LYS A 697 43.92 -13.57 42.27
C LYS A 697 43.60 -12.30 41.44
N LYS A 698 43.34 -11.08 41.96
CA LYS A 698 42.72 -10.62 43.24
C LYS A 698 42.30 -9.13 43.10
N HIS A 699 41.32 -8.69 43.89
CA HIS A 699 40.85 -7.28 44.08
C HIS A 699 41.89 -6.40 44.84
N PRO A 700 41.80 -5.04 44.87
CA PRO A 700 40.70 -4.20 45.41
C PRO A 700 40.07 -3.27 44.33
N PHE A 701 39.38 -2.13 44.51
CA PHE A 701 38.73 -1.37 45.63
C PHE A 701 37.40 -0.75 45.07
N SER A 702 36.56 0.10 45.68
CA SER A 702 36.52 0.84 46.97
C SER A 702 35.13 0.70 47.66
N SER A 703 34.60 1.71 48.38
CA SER A 703 33.51 1.51 49.35
C SER A 703 32.79 2.77 49.90
N SER A 704 31.44 2.81 49.88
CA SER A 704 30.63 3.74 50.73
C SER A 704 29.12 3.40 50.89
N SER A 705 28.69 2.13 50.87
CA SER A 705 27.24 1.78 50.90
C SER A 705 26.83 0.45 51.56
N GLN A 706 27.72 -0.23 52.30
CA GLN A 706 27.56 -1.67 52.54
C GLN A 706 26.37 -2.08 53.44
N ASN A 707 25.95 -1.28 54.42
CA ASN A 707 24.97 -1.71 55.43
C ASN A 707 23.54 -1.95 54.89
N SER A 708 22.99 -1.06 54.05
CA SER A 708 21.62 -1.25 53.50
C SER A 708 21.54 -2.52 52.65
N SER A 709 22.57 -2.77 51.84
CA SER A 709 22.64 -3.93 50.97
C SER A 709 22.55 -5.25 51.75
N SER A 710 23.12 -5.32 52.97
CA SER A 710 23.08 -6.53 53.80
C SER A 710 21.64 -6.95 54.15
N LEU A 711 20.83 -6.01 54.63
CA LEU A 711 19.46 -6.24 55.06
C LEU A 711 18.56 -6.64 53.88
N VAL A 712 18.65 -5.89 52.77
CA VAL A 712 17.92 -6.18 51.52
C VAL A 712 18.27 -7.57 50.99
N ASN A 713 19.55 -7.96 51.05
CA ASN A 713 19.99 -9.29 50.64
C ASN A 713 19.43 -10.41 51.54
N GLN A 714 19.37 -10.21 52.86
CA GLN A 714 18.80 -11.18 53.80
C GLN A 714 17.31 -11.42 53.54
N VAL A 715 16.52 -10.35 53.33
CA VAL A 715 15.09 -10.44 53.00
C VAL A 715 14.86 -11.14 51.65
N ILE A 716 15.63 -10.79 50.61
CA ILE A 716 15.57 -11.49 49.31
C ILE A 716 15.96 -12.96 49.47
N THR A 717 16.95 -13.31 50.31
CA THR A 717 17.30 -14.71 50.61
C THR A 717 16.17 -15.46 51.33
N ALA A 718 15.44 -14.82 52.25
CA ALA A 718 14.26 -15.43 52.88
C ALA A 718 13.13 -15.71 51.88
N ILE A 719 12.85 -14.77 50.97
CA ILE A 719 11.89 -14.93 49.85
C ILE A 719 12.32 -16.08 48.93
N LEU A 720 13.61 -16.12 48.55
CA LEU A 720 14.19 -17.18 47.70
C LEU A 720 14.11 -18.58 48.33
N GLN A 721 14.20 -18.67 49.66
CA GLN A 721 14.21 -19.93 50.41
C GLN A 721 12.84 -20.33 50.97
N ASN A 722 11.77 -19.59 50.64
CA ASN A 722 10.42 -19.74 51.21
C ASN A 722 10.41 -19.80 52.75
N ARG A 723 11.24 -18.99 53.41
CA ARG A 723 11.22 -18.85 54.86
C ARG A 723 10.15 -17.83 55.26
N SER A 724 9.46 -18.07 56.37
CA SER A 724 8.67 -17.03 57.04
C SER A 724 9.60 -15.94 57.58
N PHE A 725 9.12 -14.69 57.64
CA PHE A 725 9.86 -13.59 58.24
C PHE A 725 9.80 -13.67 59.78
N ASN A 726 10.37 -14.75 60.33
CA ASN A 726 10.40 -15.01 61.77
C ASN A 726 11.18 -13.93 62.54
N SER A 727 10.87 -13.80 63.83
CA SER A 727 11.51 -12.89 64.78
C SER A 727 13.04 -12.99 64.86
N GLN A 728 13.67 -14.07 64.38
CA GLN A 728 15.14 -14.13 64.28
C GLN A 728 15.74 -13.11 63.30
N LEU A 729 15.02 -12.69 62.25
CA LEU A 729 15.40 -11.55 61.38
C LEU A 729 15.22 -10.17 62.08
N ALA A 730 14.47 -10.13 63.18
CA ALA A 730 14.31 -8.96 64.06
C ALA A 730 15.19 -9.06 65.34
N ALA A 731 15.81 -10.21 65.60
CA ALA A 731 16.67 -10.46 66.78
C ALA A 731 18.17 -10.30 66.46
N THR A 732 18.57 -10.33 65.19
CA THR A 732 19.92 -9.94 64.74
C THR A 732 20.11 -8.43 64.60
N THR A 733 19.12 -7.63 64.98
CA THR A 733 19.02 -6.18 64.71
C THR A 733 18.86 -5.33 65.99
N THR A 734 19.51 -5.75 67.08
CA THR A 734 19.46 -5.13 68.42
C THR A 734 20.25 -3.82 68.58
N VAL A 735 20.00 -2.80 67.74
CA VAL A 735 20.43 -1.40 67.99
C VAL A 735 19.33 -0.41 67.60
N SER A 736 19.08 0.56 68.47
CA SER A 736 17.95 1.51 68.42
C SER A 736 18.00 2.53 67.27
N SER A 737 17.28 2.25 66.18
CA SER A 737 16.79 3.24 65.21
C SER A 737 15.71 2.62 64.29
N PRO A 738 14.78 3.39 63.70
CA PRO A 738 13.82 2.86 62.73
C PRO A 738 14.53 2.53 61.40
N GLN A 739 14.99 1.28 61.26
CA GLN A 739 15.84 0.86 60.12
C GLN A 739 15.13 0.88 58.77
N TRP A 740 13.81 0.67 58.72
CA TRP A 740 13.05 0.63 57.48
C TRP A 740 12.73 2.05 56.98
N THR A 741 13.44 2.46 55.93
CA THR A 741 13.16 3.69 55.19
C THR A 741 12.33 3.40 53.93
N VAL A 742 11.61 4.41 53.44
CA VAL A 742 10.85 4.36 52.17
C VAL A 742 11.70 3.77 51.03
N GLU A 743 12.93 4.23 50.87
CA GLU A 743 13.79 3.76 49.78
C GLU A 743 14.26 2.31 50.00
N SER A 744 14.54 1.87 51.23
CA SER A 744 14.89 0.46 51.52
C SER A 744 13.72 -0.51 51.26
N VAL A 745 12.48 -0.12 51.57
CA VAL A 745 11.28 -0.91 51.25
C VAL A 745 11.07 -0.97 49.73
N CYS A 746 11.23 0.16 49.04
CA CYS A 746 11.18 0.22 47.59
C CYS A 746 12.34 -0.59 46.93
N GLU A 747 13.54 -0.61 47.50
CA GLU A 747 14.67 -1.37 47.01
C GLU A 747 14.39 -2.88 47.10
N VAL A 748 13.82 -3.38 48.21
CA VAL A 748 13.37 -4.78 48.31
C VAL A 748 12.33 -5.09 47.23
N LEU A 749 11.26 -4.29 47.11
CA LEU A 749 10.17 -4.50 46.15
C LEU A 749 10.63 -4.47 44.69
N ARG A 750 11.55 -3.57 44.33
CA ARG A 750 12.17 -3.49 43.00
C ARG A 750 13.13 -4.65 42.73
N SER A 751 13.80 -5.14 43.76
CA SER A 751 14.79 -6.21 43.70
C SER A 751 14.20 -7.63 43.74
N ILE A 752 12.87 -7.78 43.88
CA ILE A 752 12.20 -9.09 43.78
C ILE A 752 12.60 -9.77 42.46
N PRO A 753 13.24 -10.96 42.51
CA PRO A 753 13.83 -11.60 41.33
C PRO A 753 12.84 -11.78 40.18
N ARG A 754 13.23 -11.34 38.97
CA ARG A 754 12.33 -11.28 37.80
C ARG A 754 11.67 -12.61 37.41
N PHE A 755 12.20 -13.76 37.83
CA PHE A 755 11.59 -15.06 37.57
C PHE A 755 10.31 -15.33 38.39
N PHE A 756 10.06 -14.56 39.45
CA PHE A 756 8.81 -14.57 40.21
C PHE A 756 7.65 -13.83 39.52
N PHE A 757 7.86 -13.26 38.33
CA PHE A 757 6.83 -12.54 37.57
C PHE A 757 6.44 -13.26 36.27
N GLN A 758 5.19 -13.11 35.81
CA GLN A 758 4.73 -13.62 34.51
C GLN A 758 5.02 -12.59 33.41
N SER A 759 6.26 -12.57 32.91
CA SER A 759 6.63 -11.79 31.72
C SER A 759 5.89 -12.32 30.49
N SER A 760 4.92 -11.57 29.97
CA SER A 760 4.15 -11.97 28.77
C SER A 760 5.02 -11.96 27.50
N ARG A 761 6.05 -11.10 27.49
CA ARG A 761 7.06 -10.95 26.42
C ARG A 761 7.84 -12.24 26.12
N SER A 762 7.70 -13.26 26.96
CA SER A 762 8.28 -14.60 26.81
C SER A 762 7.58 -15.43 25.73
N ILE A 763 6.29 -15.19 25.50
CA ILE A 763 5.46 -15.97 24.58
C ILE A 763 5.47 -15.28 23.21
N GLY A 764 6.20 -15.88 22.27
CA GLY A 764 6.45 -15.29 20.96
C GLY A 764 5.21 -15.28 20.05
N ARG A 765 4.41 -14.21 20.10
CA ARG A 765 3.50 -13.84 19.00
C ARG A 765 4.30 -13.33 17.79
N GLN A 766 4.99 -14.22 17.10
CA GLN A 766 5.52 -13.98 15.75
C GLN A 766 4.51 -14.42 14.68
N ASN A 767 3.34 -13.78 14.66
CA ASN A 767 2.38 -13.89 13.55
C ASN A 767 2.71 -12.87 12.44
N GLY A 768 3.99 -12.65 12.18
CA GLY A 768 4.47 -11.65 11.23
C GLY A 768 5.96 -11.81 10.95
N PHE A 769 6.31 -11.98 9.68
CA PHE A 769 7.69 -12.18 9.23
C PHE A 769 8.57 -10.98 9.60
N ARG A 770 9.51 -11.19 10.52
CA ARG A 770 10.64 -10.27 10.73
C ARG A 770 11.95 -11.01 10.95
N HIS A 771 12.81 -10.93 9.95
CA HIS A 771 14.24 -10.84 10.20
C HIS A 771 14.50 -9.59 11.06
N ARG A 772 14.77 -9.81 12.35
CA ARG A 772 15.86 -9.08 13.01
C ARG A 772 17.14 -9.87 12.71
N ALA A 773 18.28 -9.19 12.66
CA ALA A 773 19.59 -9.87 12.66
C ALA A 773 19.65 -10.87 13.84
N PRO A 774 20.28 -12.06 13.65
CA PRO A 774 20.04 -13.21 14.50
C PRO A 774 20.70 -13.09 15.88
N LEU A 775 19.95 -12.57 16.85
CA LEU A 775 20.10 -12.99 18.24
C LEU A 775 19.66 -14.46 18.32
N LYS A 776 20.63 -15.36 18.10
CA LYS A 776 20.59 -16.85 18.13
C LYS A 776 19.16 -17.39 18.33
N GLN A 777 18.47 -17.63 17.21
CA GLN A 777 17.16 -18.30 17.22
C GLN A 777 17.29 -19.62 17.98
N ARG A 778 16.50 -19.80 19.04
CA ARG A 778 16.70 -20.87 20.03
C ARG A 778 16.89 -22.23 19.37
N ASN A 779 18.04 -22.85 19.61
CA ASN A 779 18.26 -24.24 19.27
C ASN A 779 17.52 -25.11 20.29
N LEU A 780 16.21 -25.29 20.09
CA LEU A 780 15.32 -26.03 21.00
C LEU A 780 15.79 -27.50 21.20
N ARG A 781 16.47 -28.09 20.21
CA ARG A 781 17.16 -29.38 20.37
C ARG A 781 18.26 -29.32 21.43
N GLN A 782 19.08 -28.27 21.41
CA GLN A 782 20.18 -28.08 22.38
C GLN A 782 19.68 -27.70 23.78
N GLU A 783 18.59 -26.93 23.89
CA GLU A 783 17.89 -26.71 25.17
C GLU A 783 17.29 -28.05 25.71
N SER A 784 16.72 -28.90 24.84
CA SER A 784 16.19 -30.23 25.20
C SER A 784 17.28 -31.26 25.57
N ASP A 785 18.38 -31.32 24.82
CA ASP A 785 19.53 -32.17 25.15
C ASP A 785 20.17 -31.76 26.47
N SER A 786 20.24 -30.46 26.76
CA SER A 786 20.72 -29.95 28.05
C SER A 786 19.79 -30.39 29.18
N PHE A 787 18.47 -30.31 28.97
CA PHE A 787 17.46 -30.78 29.92
C PHE A 787 17.55 -32.30 30.18
N HIS A 788 17.71 -33.12 29.13
CA HIS A 788 17.89 -34.58 29.28
C HIS A 788 19.25 -34.97 29.89
N LYS A 789 20.29 -34.14 29.75
CA LYS A 789 21.59 -34.30 30.43
C LYS A 789 21.61 -33.69 31.84
N GLY A 790 20.46 -33.26 32.38
CA GLY A 790 20.32 -32.67 33.71
C GLY A 790 20.81 -31.22 33.85
N ILE A 791 21.37 -30.64 32.78
CA ILE A 791 21.93 -29.28 32.75
C ILE A 791 20.79 -28.28 32.55
N ARG A 792 20.24 -27.74 33.65
CA ARG A 792 19.14 -26.75 33.63
C ARG A 792 19.57 -25.37 33.12
N VAL A 793 19.67 -25.22 31.80
CA VAL A 793 19.81 -23.91 31.13
C VAL A 793 18.45 -23.20 31.06
N LEU A 794 18.02 -22.58 32.17
CA LEU A 794 16.77 -21.82 32.22
C LEU A 794 16.94 -20.41 31.61
N GLY A 795 16.87 -20.34 30.27
CA GLY A 795 16.84 -19.06 29.55
C GLY A 795 15.65 -18.17 30.00
N PRO A 796 15.83 -16.86 30.30
CA PRO A 796 14.91 -16.11 31.18
C PRO A 796 13.45 -15.91 30.73
N ALA A 797 13.09 -16.34 29.53
CA ALA A 797 11.85 -15.96 28.84
C ALA A 797 11.33 -17.08 27.91
N ALA A 798 10.69 -18.11 28.46
CA ALA A 798 9.85 -19.04 27.70
C ALA A 798 8.73 -19.64 28.56
N TYR A 799 9.10 -20.27 29.68
CA TYR A 799 8.19 -20.85 30.66
C TYR A 799 8.64 -20.43 32.07
N ARG A 800 7.70 -20.02 32.92
CA ARG A 800 7.95 -19.70 34.33
C ARG A 800 6.91 -20.41 35.18
N ASP A 801 7.41 -21.19 36.12
CA ASP A 801 6.64 -22.01 37.06
C ASP A 801 5.56 -21.18 37.78
N PRO A 802 4.26 -21.45 37.56
CA PRO A 802 3.18 -20.71 38.19
C PRO A 802 3.19 -20.78 39.72
N MET A 803 3.70 -21.86 40.32
CA MET A 803 3.80 -21.99 41.78
C MET A 803 4.90 -21.09 42.33
N LYS A 804 6.01 -20.93 41.60
CA LYS A 804 7.04 -19.94 41.97
C LYS A 804 6.56 -18.51 41.80
N VAL A 805 5.86 -18.21 40.70
CA VAL A 805 5.25 -16.88 40.51
C VAL A 805 4.27 -16.56 41.64
N LYS A 806 3.40 -17.52 42.00
CA LYS A 806 2.51 -17.38 43.16
C LYS A 806 3.29 -17.13 44.44
N LEU A 807 4.26 -18.00 44.76
CA LEU A 807 5.10 -17.90 45.96
C LEU A 807 5.79 -16.53 46.08
N GLY A 808 6.42 -16.03 45.02
CA GLY A 808 7.15 -14.76 45.07
C GLY A 808 6.24 -13.53 45.26
N LEU A 809 4.99 -13.60 44.81
CA LEU A 809 3.99 -12.54 45.00
C LEU A 809 3.31 -12.62 46.37
N ASP A 810 2.98 -13.83 46.82
CA ASP A 810 2.43 -14.07 48.15
C ASP A 810 3.46 -13.68 49.23
N LYS A 811 4.76 -13.97 49.02
CA LYS A 811 5.89 -13.49 49.86
C LYS A 811 6.15 -11.98 49.78
N ALA A 812 5.81 -11.32 48.67
CA ALA A 812 5.91 -9.87 48.55
C ALA A 812 4.82 -9.15 49.37
N LEU A 813 3.61 -9.71 49.39
CA LEU A 813 2.51 -9.27 50.25
C LEU A 813 2.85 -9.52 51.73
N GLU A 814 3.34 -10.72 52.05
CA GLU A 814 3.81 -11.07 53.40
C GLU A 814 4.87 -10.07 53.89
N PHE A 815 5.88 -9.73 53.06
CA PHE A 815 6.87 -8.70 53.39
C PHE A 815 6.25 -7.32 53.62
N PHE A 816 5.36 -6.86 52.72
CA PHE A 816 4.73 -5.54 52.80
C PHE A 816 4.00 -5.34 54.13
N TYR A 817 3.05 -6.21 54.47
CA TYR A 817 2.30 -6.12 55.73
C TYR A 817 3.15 -6.52 56.97
N TRP A 818 4.24 -7.28 56.82
CA TRP A 818 5.17 -7.58 57.93
C TRP A 818 5.95 -6.35 58.39
N VAL A 819 6.38 -5.47 57.47
CA VAL A 819 7.05 -4.22 57.84
C VAL A 819 6.08 -3.24 58.52
N GLU A 820 4.82 -3.17 58.06
CA GLU A 820 3.72 -2.44 58.74
C GLU A 820 3.49 -2.97 60.17
N THR A 821 3.27 -4.29 60.32
CA THR A 821 2.84 -4.90 61.59
C THR A 821 3.93 -5.14 62.64
N GLN A 822 5.19 -5.35 62.26
CA GLN A 822 6.28 -5.64 63.20
C GLN A 822 7.11 -4.40 63.58
N PHE A 823 7.14 -3.38 62.73
CA PHE A 823 7.97 -2.18 62.93
C PHE A 823 7.18 -0.86 62.96
N GLY A 824 5.85 -0.91 62.81
CA GLY A 824 4.99 0.28 62.82
C GLY A 824 5.21 1.20 61.61
N PHE A 825 5.75 0.67 60.51
CA PHE A 825 6.09 1.47 59.33
C PHE A 825 4.85 1.96 58.59
N THR A 826 4.75 3.28 58.41
CA THR A 826 3.64 3.90 57.68
C THR A 826 3.93 3.95 56.17
N HIS A 827 3.17 3.17 55.41
CA HIS A 827 3.28 3.14 53.94
C HIS A 827 2.85 4.46 53.30
N ASN A 828 3.61 4.90 52.31
CA ASN A 828 3.34 6.10 51.51
C ASN A 828 3.07 5.77 50.03
N GLU A 829 2.63 6.78 49.26
CA GLU A 829 2.33 6.68 47.82
C GLU A 829 3.41 5.93 47.02
N ILE A 830 4.69 6.15 47.34
CA ILE A 830 5.82 5.51 46.63
C ILE A 830 5.87 4.01 46.93
N THR A 831 5.80 3.61 48.20
CA THR A 831 5.79 2.17 48.56
C THR A 831 4.56 1.44 48.03
N CYS A 832 3.38 2.07 48.11
CA CYS A 832 2.13 1.53 47.57
C CYS A 832 2.20 1.37 46.04
N ARG A 833 2.78 2.36 45.33
CA ARG A 833 2.97 2.34 43.87
C ARG A 833 3.93 1.24 43.42
N GLU A 834 5.06 1.03 44.10
CA GLU A 834 5.98 -0.06 43.79
C GLU A 834 5.30 -1.42 44.01
N MET A 835 4.54 -1.59 45.11
CA MET A 835 3.85 -2.84 45.39
C MET A 835 2.71 -3.13 44.40
N ALA A 836 1.93 -2.13 43.99
CA ALA A 836 0.98 -2.25 42.90
C ALA A 836 1.67 -2.67 41.58
N CYS A 837 2.86 -2.13 41.30
CA CYS A 837 3.66 -2.53 40.14
C CYS A 837 4.24 -3.95 40.26
N VAL A 838 4.54 -4.46 41.46
CA VAL A 838 4.92 -5.85 41.73
C VAL A 838 3.75 -6.79 41.41
N LEU A 839 2.55 -6.52 41.93
CA LEU A 839 1.34 -7.31 41.67
C LEU A 839 0.94 -7.31 40.18
N ALA A 840 1.12 -6.19 39.49
CA ALA A 840 0.88 -6.07 38.04
C ALA A 840 1.85 -6.92 37.20
N LYS A 841 3.17 -6.86 37.47
CA LYS A 841 4.17 -7.77 36.86
C LYS A 841 3.87 -9.24 37.19
N GLY A 842 3.26 -9.48 38.34
CA GLY A 842 2.78 -10.78 38.79
C GLY A 842 1.52 -11.31 38.10
N ASN A 843 0.80 -10.48 37.33
CA ASN A 843 -0.49 -10.81 36.73
C ASN A 843 -1.58 -11.25 37.75
N ARG A 844 -1.45 -10.86 39.03
CA ARG A 844 -2.43 -11.15 40.10
C ARG A 844 -3.46 -10.03 40.21
N LEU A 845 -4.18 -9.81 39.11
CA LEU A 845 -5.06 -8.65 38.89
C LEU A 845 -6.12 -8.45 39.98
N ASN A 846 -6.77 -9.53 40.46
CA ASN A 846 -7.78 -9.42 41.52
C ASN A 846 -7.16 -8.82 42.80
N VAL A 847 -6.05 -9.40 43.26
CA VAL A 847 -5.33 -8.96 44.48
C VAL A 847 -4.82 -7.52 44.33
N LEU A 848 -4.31 -7.16 43.15
CA LEU A 848 -3.96 -5.77 42.80
C LEU A 848 -5.16 -4.81 42.95
N TRP A 849 -6.33 -5.20 42.44
CA TRP A 849 -7.53 -4.37 42.48
C TRP A 849 -8.13 -4.25 43.88
N ASP A 850 -7.98 -5.26 44.73
CA ASP A 850 -8.44 -5.22 46.12
C ASP A 850 -7.48 -4.45 47.02
N PHE A 851 -6.16 -4.65 46.86
CA PHE A 851 -5.08 -3.86 47.49
C PHE A 851 -5.23 -2.35 47.21
N LEU A 852 -5.53 -1.97 45.96
CA LEU A 852 -5.75 -0.56 45.60
C LEU A 852 -7.02 0.04 46.23
N LYS A 853 -8.07 -0.76 46.49
CA LYS A 853 -9.25 -0.30 47.25
C LYS A 853 -8.90 -0.11 48.73
N GLU A 854 -8.21 -1.09 49.33
CA GLU A 854 -7.82 -1.07 50.74
C GLU A 854 -7.00 0.20 51.07
N ILE A 855 -6.01 0.52 50.24
CA ILE A 855 -5.16 1.71 50.42
C ILE A 855 -5.93 3.01 50.16
N ALA A 856 -6.86 3.01 49.20
CA ALA A 856 -7.74 4.14 48.94
C ALA A 856 -8.79 4.37 50.05
N SER A 857 -9.12 3.37 50.87
CA SER A 857 -10.02 3.51 52.03
C SER A 857 -9.29 3.71 53.37
N LYS A 858 -8.00 3.34 53.47
CA LYS A 858 -7.14 3.62 54.63
C LYS A 858 -6.66 5.08 54.72
N SER A 859 -6.93 5.91 53.72
CA SER A 859 -6.45 7.31 53.63
C SER A 859 -7.46 8.22 52.94
N ASP A 860 -7.33 9.54 53.16
CA ASP A 860 -8.15 10.57 52.49
C ASP A 860 -7.71 10.79 51.03
N GLY A 861 -7.72 9.72 50.24
CA GLY A 861 -7.24 9.66 48.84
C GLY A 861 -5.73 9.83 48.62
N SER A 862 -4.98 10.28 49.62
CA SER A 862 -3.58 10.74 49.47
C SER A 862 -2.57 9.66 49.06
N LEU A 863 -2.85 8.38 49.32
CA LEU A 863 -1.94 7.27 48.99
C LEU A 863 -2.07 6.75 47.54
N VAL A 864 -3.10 7.14 46.79
CA VAL A 864 -3.32 6.70 45.40
C VAL A 864 -3.49 7.90 44.47
N SER A 865 -2.40 8.30 43.82
CA SER A 865 -2.37 9.47 42.93
C SER A 865 -2.57 9.13 41.44
N THR A 866 -2.81 10.15 40.62
CA THR A 866 -2.70 10.10 39.15
C THR A 866 -1.34 9.53 38.68
N SER A 867 -0.24 9.81 39.39
CA SER A 867 1.08 9.25 39.10
C SER A 867 1.14 7.75 39.39
N THR A 868 0.53 7.29 40.49
CA THR A 868 0.43 5.88 40.85
C THR A 868 -0.34 5.07 39.80
N ILE A 869 -1.52 5.54 39.37
CA ILE A 869 -2.30 4.84 38.34
C ILE A 869 -1.64 4.95 36.97
N THR A 870 -0.97 6.06 36.62
CA THR A 870 -0.25 6.17 35.33
C THR A 870 0.98 5.25 35.28
N CYS A 871 1.71 5.10 36.39
CA CYS A 871 2.77 4.09 36.50
C CYS A 871 2.22 2.66 36.32
N LEU A 872 1.05 2.36 36.90
CA LEU A 872 0.37 1.08 36.74
C LEU A 872 -0.05 0.83 35.28
N ILE A 873 -0.66 1.82 34.61
CA ILE A 873 -1.03 1.75 33.18
C ILE A 873 0.23 1.49 32.32
N LYS A 874 1.35 2.15 32.62
CA LYS A 874 2.63 1.93 31.94
C LYS A 874 3.11 0.48 32.10
N VAL A 875 3.11 -0.06 33.32
CA VAL A 875 3.53 -1.44 33.61
C VAL A 875 2.61 -2.46 32.92
N LEU A 876 1.28 -2.32 33.05
CA LEU A 876 0.31 -3.19 32.38
C LEU A 876 0.45 -3.13 30.85
N GLY A 877 0.65 -1.92 30.29
CA GLY A 877 0.92 -1.71 28.87
C GLY A 877 2.31 -2.19 28.42
N GLU A 878 3.26 -2.37 29.33
CA GLU A 878 4.59 -2.94 29.07
C GLU A 878 4.59 -4.47 29.13
N GLU A 879 3.75 -5.07 29.98
CA GLU A 879 3.43 -6.50 29.99
C GLU A 879 2.27 -6.86 29.02
N GLY A 880 1.86 -5.95 28.14
CA GLY A 880 0.89 -6.23 27.08
C GLY A 880 -0.57 -6.45 27.53
N LEU A 881 -0.86 -6.30 28.83
CA LEU A 881 -2.19 -6.36 29.45
C LEU A 881 -3.01 -5.09 29.15
N VAL A 882 -3.13 -4.75 27.86
CA VAL A 882 -3.69 -3.48 27.38
C VAL A 882 -5.19 -3.31 27.67
N ASN A 883 -5.93 -4.41 27.88
CA ASN A 883 -7.30 -4.31 28.38
C ASN A 883 -7.32 -3.83 29.84
N GLU A 884 -6.44 -4.36 30.70
CA GLU A 884 -6.31 -3.91 32.09
C GLU A 884 -5.74 -2.50 32.19
N ALA A 885 -4.85 -2.11 31.28
CA ALA A 885 -4.37 -0.72 31.18
C ALA A 885 -5.52 0.25 30.83
N LEU A 886 -6.46 -0.14 29.95
CA LEU A 886 -7.69 0.61 29.70
C LEU A 886 -8.60 0.64 30.94
N THR A 887 -8.80 -0.50 31.61
CA THR A 887 -9.59 -0.59 32.84
C THR A 887 -9.03 0.32 33.93
N ALA A 888 -7.71 0.33 34.12
CA ALA A 888 -7.01 1.21 35.05
C ALA A 888 -7.24 2.70 34.73
N PHE A 889 -7.12 3.08 33.46
CA PHE A 889 -7.37 4.44 33.01
C PHE A 889 -8.81 4.90 33.28
N TYR A 890 -9.83 4.10 32.94
CA TYR A 890 -11.22 4.45 33.25
C TYR A 890 -11.54 4.42 34.76
N ARG A 891 -10.86 3.56 35.54
CA ARG A 891 -10.99 3.51 37.00
C ARG A 891 -10.38 4.71 37.72
N MET A 892 -9.58 5.55 37.07
CA MET A 892 -9.05 6.78 37.69
C MET A 892 -10.16 7.64 38.31
N LYS A 893 -11.31 7.81 37.62
CA LYS A 893 -12.49 8.51 38.15
C LYS A 893 -13.08 7.86 39.41
N GLN A 894 -13.03 6.53 39.52
CA GLN A 894 -13.53 5.78 40.69
C GLN A 894 -12.55 5.84 41.88
N LEU A 895 -11.27 6.10 41.61
CA LEU A 895 -10.22 6.32 42.60
C LEU A 895 -9.94 7.82 42.82
N HIS A 896 -10.92 8.69 42.50
CA HIS A 896 -10.87 10.16 42.58
C HIS A 896 -9.71 10.86 41.85
N CYS A 897 -8.89 10.10 41.10
CA CYS A 897 -7.79 10.57 40.27
C CYS A 897 -8.30 11.23 38.99
N LYS A 898 -7.70 12.36 38.61
CA LYS A 898 -7.96 13.03 37.32
C LYS A 898 -6.84 12.66 36.33
N PRO A 899 -7.16 12.09 35.16
CA PRO A 899 -6.13 11.81 34.15
C PRO A 899 -5.55 13.13 33.62
N ASP A 900 -4.24 13.14 33.40
CA ASP A 900 -3.48 14.23 32.79
C ASP A 900 -2.98 13.85 31.39
N VAL A 901 -2.29 14.77 30.71
CA VAL A 901 -1.71 14.53 29.38
C VAL A 901 -0.73 13.34 29.40
N TYR A 902 -0.03 13.10 30.52
CA TYR A 902 0.90 11.97 30.66
C TYR A 902 0.17 10.62 30.80
N ALA A 903 -0.96 10.57 31.51
CA ALA A 903 -1.85 9.42 31.60
C ALA A 903 -2.41 9.06 30.22
N TYR A 904 -2.93 10.05 29.49
CA TYR A 904 -3.41 9.89 28.11
C TYR A 904 -2.30 9.39 27.16
N ASN A 905 -1.14 10.04 27.14
CA ASN A 905 0.01 9.63 26.33
C ASN A 905 0.49 8.20 26.69
N THR A 906 0.41 7.81 27.96
CA THR A 906 0.77 6.46 28.43
C THR A 906 -0.22 5.38 27.93
N ILE A 907 -1.53 5.61 28.03
CA ILE A 907 -2.52 4.64 27.52
C ILE A 907 -2.54 4.58 25.98
N ILE A 908 -2.37 5.72 25.29
CA ILE A 908 -2.19 5.78 23.83
C ILE A 908 -0.96 4.97 23.42
N CYS A 909 0.19 5.15 24.09
CA CYS A 909 1.39 4.36 23.87
C CYS A 909 1.15 2.85 24.08
N ALA A 910 0.40 2.45 25.11
CA ALA A 910 0.07 1.05 25.37
C ALA A 910 -0.83 0.45 24.27
N LEU A 911 -1.85 1.19 23.81
CA LEU A 911 -2.75 0.79 22.72
C LEU A 911 -2.00 0.64 21.39
N CYS A 912 -1.17 1.62 21.04
CA CYS A 912 -0.33 1.59 19.84
C CYS A 912 0.70 0.45 19.89
N ARG A 913 1.26 0.11 21.07
CA ARG A 913 2.19 -1.02 21.26
C ARG A 913 1.58 -2.40 20.98
N VAL A 914 0.25 -2.51 20.97
CA VAL A 914 -0.49 -3.74 20.59
C VAL A 914 -1.29 -3.54 19.29
N GLY A 915 -1.03 -2.45 18.56
CA GLY A 915 -1.65 -2.18 17.25
C GLY A 915 -3.12 -1.79 17.30
N LYS A 916 -3.68 -1.47 18.47
CA LYS A 916 -5.08 -1.04 18.67
C LYS A 916 -5.30 0.42 18.24
N PHE A 917 -4.80 0.80 17.07
CA PHE A 917 -4.76 2.18 16.55
C PHE A 917 -6.13 2.88 16.54
N ARG A 918 -7.23 2.17 16.24
CA ARG A 918 -8.59 2.76 16.32
C ARG A 918 -8.92 3.29 17.72
N LYS A 919 -8.62 2.52 18.78
CA LYS A 919 -8.85 2.95 20.17
C LYS A 919 -7.85 4.01 20.64
N ALA A 920 -6.61 3.97 20.13
CA ALA A 920 -5.64 5.02 20.40
C ALA A 920 -6.09 6.36 19.79
N ARG A 921 -6.49 6.36 18.52
CA ARG A 921 -6.92 7.57 17.80
C ARG A 921 -8.20 8.15 18.40
N PHE A 922 -9.14 7.33 18.87
CA PHE A 922 -10.29 7.79 19.64
C PHE A 922 -9.87 8.59 20.90
N LEU A 923 -8.86 8.15 21.64
CA LEU A 923 -8.39 8.92 22.81
C LEU A 923 -7.72 10.25 22.42
N LEU A 924 -7.05 10.32 21.26
CA LEU A 924 -6.59 11.60 20.69
C LEU A 924 -7.77 12.49 20.29
N GLU A 925 -8.75 11.95 19.56
CA GLU A 925 -9.99 12.65 19.17
C GLU A 925 -10.73 13.23 20.39
N GLN A 926 -10.66 12.59 21.57
CA GLN A 926 -11.20 13.13 22.83
C GLN A 926 -10.32 14.25 23.42
N MET A 927 -8.99 14.17 23.35
CA MET A 927 -8.08 15.24 23.80
C MET A 927 -8.19 16.50 22.93
N GLU A 928 -8.56 16.33 21.65
CA GLU A 928 -8.70 17.41 20.67
C GLU A 928 -10.03 18.20 20.76
N LEU A 929 -10.95 17.81 21.65
CA LEU A 929 -12.24 18.49 21.80
C LEU A 929 -12.07 19.92 22.35
N PRO A 930 -12.83 20.92 21.83
CA PRO A 930 -12.82 22.29 22.37
C PRO A 930 -13.12 22.31 23.88
N GLY A 931 -12.29 23.03 24.64
CA GLY A 931 -12.42 23.13 26.11
C GLY A 931 -11.99 21.88 26.89
N PHE A 932 -11.41 20.86 26.26
CA PHE A 932 -10.93 19.68 26.97
C PHE A 932 -9.73 20.01 27.87
N ARG A 933 -9.71 19.47 29.11
CA ARG A 933 -8.72 19.84 30.15
C ARG A 933 -7.29 19.36 29.88
N CYS A 934 -7.11 18.45 28.92
CA CYS A 934 -5.83 17.81 28.60
C CYS A 934 -5.64 17.75 27.08
N PRO A 935 -5.32 18.88 26.42
CA PRO A 935 -5.04 18.91 24.99
C PRO A 935 -3.82 18.04 24.65
N PRO A 936 -3.71 17.54 23.40
CA PRO A 936 -2.54 16.76 22.97
C PRO A 936 -1.30 17.65 22.87
N ASP A 937 -0.13 17.04 23.06
CA ASP A 937 1.17 17.69 22.92
C ASP A 937 1.96 17.14 21.72
N THR A 938 3.12 17.75 21.41
CA THR A 938 4.08 17.24 20.42
C THR A 938 4.41 15.76 20.63
N PHE A 939 4.45 15.30 21.90
CA PHE A 939 4.72 13.91 22.22
C PHE A 939 3.54 12.98 21.86
N THR A 940 2.28 13.42 21.98
CA THR A 940 1.09 12.68 21.53
C THR A 940 1.18 12.33 20.05
N TYR A 941 1.40 13.32 19.17
CA TYR A 941 1.56 13.06 17.73
C TYR A 941 2.79 12.21 17.43
N THR A 942 3.90 12.48 18.14
CA THR A 942 5.15 11.68 18.02
C THR A 942 4.93 10.21 18.37
N ILE A 943 4.09 9.88 19.37
CA ILE A 943 3.73 8.48 19.70
C ILE A 943 3.09 7.81 18.48
N PHE A 944 2.08 8.43 17.85
CA PHE A 944 1.43 7.86 16.67
C PHE A 944 2.42 7.67 15.52
N ILE A 945 3.19 8.71 15.16
CA ILE A 945 4.20 8.66 14.09
C ILE A 945 5.21 7.53 14.35
N SER A 946 5.77 7.49 15.55
CA SER A 946 6.64 6.42 16.05
C SER A 946 6.04 5.03 15.84
N PHE A 947 4.80 4.81 16.30
CA PHE A 947 4.20 3.48 16.24
C PHE A 947 3.72 3.10 14.84
N TYR A 948 3.22 4.02 14.02
CA TYR A 948 2.88 3.75 12.62
C TYR A 948 4.12 3.32 11.82
N CYS A 949 5.23 4.06 11.93
CA CYS A 949 6.51 3.65 11.34
C CYS A 949 7.00 2.30 11.89
N LYS A 950 6.93 2.07 13.21
CA LYS A 950 7.32 0.79 13.83
C LYS A 950 6.40 -0.39 13.48
N TYR A 951 5.13 -0.15 13.14
CA TYR A 951 4.15 -1.19 12.79
C TYR A 951 4.12 -1.54 11.30
N SER A 952 4.42 -0.59 10.41
CA SER A 952 4.48 -0.79 8.95
C SER A 952 5.16 -2.13 8.58
N LEU A 953 6.34 -2.36 9.15
CA LEU A 953 7.21 -3.51 8.91
C LEU A 953 6.77 -4.81 9.62
N GLN A 954 5.61 -4.89 10.29
CA GLN A 954 5.18 -6.14 10.96
C GLN A 954 4.47 -7.14 10.03
N THR A 955 3.79 -6.65 8.99
CA THR A 955 2.85 -7.44 8.20
C THR A 955 3.44 -8.06 6.92
N GLY A 956 4.70 -7.75 6.57
CA GLY A 956 5.38 -8.17 5.33
C GLY A 956 4.83 -7.53 4.03
N CYS A 957 3.51 -7.42 3.89
CA CYS A 957 2.82 -6.91 2.71
C CYS A 957 3.17 -5.44 2.38
N ARG A 958 3.63 -5.20 1.14
CA ARG A 958 3.96 -3.86 0.60
C ARG A 958 2.77 -2.87 0.69
N LYS A 959 1.52 -3.31 0.43
CA LYS A 959 0.31 -2.46 0.55
C LYS A 959 0.13 -1.96 1.99
N ALA A 960 0.25 -2.85 2.98
CA ALA A 960 0.13 -2.51 4.41
C ALA A 960 1.27 -1.60 4.91
N ILE A 961 2.51 -1.83 4.45
CA ILE A 961 3.66 -0.94 4.69
C ILE A 961 3.34 0.47 4.17
N ARG A 962 2.89 0.59 2.90
CA ARG A 962 2.55 1.88 2.28
C ARG A 962 1.43 2.61 3.04
N ARG A 963 0.39 1.90 3.49
CA ARG A 963 -0.69 2.47 4.32
C ARG A 963 -0.18 3.02 5.65
N ARG A 964 0.61 2.25 6.42
CA ARG A 964 1.11 2.71 7.73
C ARG A 964 2.09 3.88 7.60
N LEU A 965 2.91 3.93 6.54
CA LEU A 965 3.76 5.09 6.26
C LEU A 965 2.95 6.33 5.84
N TRP A 966 1.85 6.15 5.11
CA TRP A 966 0.92 7.24 4.79
C TRP A 966 0.25 7.77 6.06
N GLU A 967 -0.25 6.89 6.95
CA GLU A 967 -0.81 7.27 8.26
C GLU A 967 0.23 8.06 9.09
N ALA A 968 1.52 7.65 9.10
CA ALA A 968 2.58 8.40 9.76
C ALA A 968 2.83 9.80 9.16
N ASN A 969 2.88 9.91 7.82
CA ASN A 969 3.07 11.20 7.14
C ASN A 969 1.83 12.12 7.28
N HIS A 970 0.63 11.54 7.33
CA HIS A 970 -0.60 12.28 7.61
C HIS A 970 -0.61 12.84 9.03
N MET A 971 -0.24 12.04 10.04
CA MET A 971 -0.10 12.54 11.43
C MET A 971 0.98 13.64 11.56
N PHE A 972 2.08 13.55 10.81
CA PHE A 972 3.10 14.61 10.76
C PHE A 972 2.59 15.91 10.12
N ARG A 973 1.83 15.81 9.02
CA ARG A 973 1.17 16.98 8.41
C ARG A 973 0.11 17.59 9.32
N LEU A 974 -0.70 16.76 9.99
CA LEU A 974 -1.74 17.19 10.94
C LEU A 974 -1.12 17.90 12.16
N MET A 975 -0.02 17.38 12.67
CA MET A 975 0.77 17.99 13.75
C MET A 975 1.24 19.41 13.37
N ILE A 976 1.85 19.57 12.19
CA ILE A 976 2.30 20.88 11.68
C ILE A 976 1.11 21.82 11.43
N PHE A 977 0.03 21.32 10.82
CA PHE A 977 -1.20 22.10 10.57
C PHE A 977 -1.84 22.63 11.86
N LYS A 978 -1.74 21.89 12.97
CA LYS A 978 -2.17 22.32 14.31
C LYS A 978 -1.13 23.15 15.07
N GLY A 979 -0.07 23.63 14.40
CA GLY A 979 0.94 24.52 14.97
C GLY A 979 2.00 23.85 15.85
N PHE A 980 2.04 22.53 15.95
CA PHE A 980 3.05 21.82 16.74
C PHE A 980 4.37 21.70 15.97
N ILE A 981 5.47 22.18 16.59
CA ILE A 981 6.82 22.10 16.03
C ILE A 981 7.34 20.65 16.15
N PRO A 982 7.75 19.99 15.05
CA PRO A 982 8.32 18.65 15.09
C PRO A 982 9.74 18.62 15.66
N ASP A 983 9.98 17.71 16.60
CA ASP A 983 11.26 17.60 17.30
C ASP A 983 12.21 16.59 16.65
N VAL A 984 13.43 16.51 17.20
CA VAL A 984 14.46 15.55 16.78
C VAL A 984 13.97 14.09 16.88
N VAL A 985 13.06 13.76 17.80
CA VAL A 985 12.49 12.40 17.91
C VAL A 985 11.47 12.13 16.79
N THR A 986 10.67 13.12 16.42
CA THR A 986 9.68 13.07 15.35
C THR A 986 10.34 12.79 14.01
N TYR A 987 11.34 13.60 13.63
CA TYR A 987 12.11 13.41 12.40
C TYR A 987 12.83 12.06 12.39
N ASN A 988 13.52 11.70 13.48
CA ASN A 988 14.18 10.39 13.59
C ASN A 988 13.22 9.20 13.41
N CYS A 989 11.97 9.29 13.88
CA CYS A 989 10.99 8.23 13.71
C CYS A 989 10.51 8.08 12.25
N LEU A 990 10.35 9.19 11.52
CA LEU A 990 10.00 9.16 10.10
C LEU A 990 11.19 8.70 9.24
N ILE A 991 12.38 9.26 9.46
CA ILE A 991 13.62 8.91 8.73
C ILE A 991 13.95 7.42 8.92
N ASP A 992 13.98 6.91 10.16
CA ASP A 992 14.19 5.47 10.42
C ASP A 992 13.10 4.58 9.77
N GLY A 993 11.86 5.06 9.71
CA GLY A 993 10.76 4.40 9.02
C GLY A 993 10.94 4.33 7.50
N CYS A 994 11.31 5.45 6.87
CA CYS A 994 11.58 5.56 5.43
C CYS A 994 12.83 4.76 5.03
N CYS A 995 13.94 4.88 5.76
CA CYS A 995 15.14 4.07 5.58
C CYS A 995 14.85 2.57 5.63
N LYS A 996 14.15 2.08 6.67
CA LYS A 996 13.78 0.66 6.79
C LYS A 996 12.78 0.15 5.75
N THR A 997 12.13 1.05 5.02
CA THR A 997 11.15 0.71 3.97
C THR A 997 11.66 1.08 2.57
N TYR A 998 12.98 1.27 2.44
CA TYR A 998 13.71 1.54 1.20
C TYR A 998 13.29 2.84 0.47
N ARG A 999 12.71 3.80 1.21
CA ARG A 999 12.29 5.11 0.68
C ARG A 999 13.33 6.18 0.95
N ILE A 1000 14.53 6.03 0.39
CA ILE A 1000 15.67 6.89 0.69
C ILE A 1000 15.44 8.36 0.30
N GLY A 1001 14.83 8.63 -0.86
CA GLY A 1001 14.52 10.01 -1.28
C GLY A 1001 13.70 10.77 -0.23
N ARG A 1002 12.59 10.17 0.22
CA ARG A 1002 11.76 10.77 1.28
C ARG A 1002 12.45 10.84 2.64
N ALA A 1003 13.44 9.99 2.92
CA ALA A 1003 14.26 10.09 4.12
C ALA A 1003 15.23 11.29 4.04
N LEU A 1004 15.81 11.55 2.86
CA LEU A 1004 16.67 12.71 2.60
C LEU A 1004 15.86 14.02 2.63
N GLU A 1005 14.72 14.08 1.94
CA GLU A 1005 13.78 15.21 2.02
C GLU A 1005 13.45 15.60 3.48
N LEU A 1006 13.24 14.61 4.35
CA LEU A 1006 12.96 14.82 5.78
C LEU A 1006 14.19 15.20 6.60
N PHE A 1007 15.40 14.85 6.14
CA PHE A 1007 16.66 15.24 6.77
C PHE A 1007 17.05 16.68 6.40
N ASP A 1008 16.78 17.09 5.17
CA ASP A 1008 17.02 18.45 4.71
C ASP A 1008 15.95 19.41 5.27
N ASP A 1009 14.66 19.01 5.33
CA ASP A 1009 13.60 19.75 6.04
C ASP A 1009 13.91 19.92 7.55
N MET A 1010 14.49 18.90 8.17
CA MET A 1010 14.97 18.94 9.56
C MET A 1010 16.08 19.99 9.74
N ILE A 1011 17.07 20.02 8.84
CA ILE A 1011 18.17 21.02 8.87
C ILE A 1011 17.66 22.43 8.59
N GLN A 1012 16.80 22.61 7.58
CA GLN A 1012 16.23 23.92 7.21
C GLN A 1012 15.43 24.56 8.35
N LYS A 1013 14.76 23.75 9.18
CA LYS A 1013 14.03 24.20 10.38
C LYS A 1013 14.91 24.34 11.63
N GLY A 1014 16.23 24.29 11.50
CA GLY A 1014 17.17 24.44 12.63
C GLY A 1014 17.17 23.26 13.62
N CYS A 1015 16.54 22.14 13.26
CA CYS A 1015 16.42 20.97 14.13
C CYS A 1015 17.69 20.11 13.97
N ILE A 1016 18.64 20.21 14.91
CA ILE A 1016 19.98 19.65 14.74
C ILE A 1016 19.95 18.11 14.63
N PRO A 1017 20.43 17.51 13.52
CA PRO A 1017 20.54 16.06 13.38
C PRO A 1017 21.48 15.45 14.42
N ASN A 1018 21.21 14.22 14.85
CA ASN A 1018 22.04 13.54 15.85
C ASN A 1018 22.43 12.12 15.43
N ARG A 1019 23.23 11.44 16.27
CA ARG A 1019 23.68 10.06 16.04
C ARG A 1019 22.56 9.07 15.65
N ILE A 1020 21.32 9.24 16.11
CA ILE A 1020 20.19 8.35 15.73
C ILE A 1020 19.79 8.59 14.27
N THR A 1021 19.89 9.84 13.80
CA THR A 1021 19.59 10.27 12.43
C THR A 1021 20.59 9.63 11.47
N TYR A 1022 21.89 9.89 11.68
CA TYR A 1022 22.95 9.28 10.86
C TYR A 1022 22.96 7.76 10.94
N ASN A 1023 22.80 7.17 12.13
CA ASN A 1023 22.71 5.71 12.25
C ASN A 1023 21.49 5.10 11.54
N SER A 1024 20.49 5.88 11.11
CA SER A 1024 19.39 5.39 10.28
C SER A 1024 19.79 5.28 8.81
N PHE A 1025 20.51 6.29 8.29
CA PHE A 1025 21.11 6.26 6.96
C PHE A 1025 22.24 5.23 6.85
N ILE A 1026 23.17 5.18 7.81
CA ILE A 1026 24.28 4.20 7.84
C ILE A 1026 23.74 2.77 7.77
N ARG A 1027 22.69 2.44 8.55
CA ARG A 1027 22.01 1.13 8.52
C ARG A 1027 21.34 0.83 7.18
N TYR A 1028 20.79 1.84 6.49
CA TYR A 1028 20.21 1.67 5.17
C TYR A 1028 21.28 1.43 4.11
N TYR A 1029 22.26 2.33 3.99
CA TYR A 1029 23.32 2.24 2.97
C TYR A 1029 24.15 0.96 3.11
N SER A 1030 24.44 0.52 4.34
CA SER A 1030 25.07 -0.79 4.56
C SER A 1030 24.20 -1.96 4.08
N ALA A 1031 22.88 -1.90 4.31
CA ALA A 1031 21.94 -2.97 3.95
C ALA A 1031 21.61 -3.02 2.44
N VAL A 1032 21.84 -1.94 1.69
CA VAL A 1032 21.81 -1.93 0.21
C VAL A 1032 23.20 -2.07 -0.42
N ASN A 1033 24.23 -2.37 0.38
CA ASN A 1033 25.63 -2.50 -0.02
C ASN A 1033 26.25 -1.24 -0.67
N GLU A 1034 25.66 -0.06 -0.46
CA GLU A 1034 26.27 1.24 -0.79
C GLU A 1034 27.23 1.67 0.35
N ILE A 1035 28.22 0.81 0.64
CA ILE A 1035 29.09 0.93 1.84
C ILE A 1035 29.74 2.30 1.93
N ASP A 1036 30.23 2.84 0.82
CA ASP A 1036 31.02 4.08 0.82
C ASP A 1036 30.16 5.30 1.23
N LYS A 1037 28.84 5.28 0.97
CA LYS A 1037 27.89 6.29 1.49
C LYS A 1037 27.53 6.06 2.97
N ALA A 1038 27.58 4.82 3.44
CA ALA A 1038 27.46 4.53 4.88
C ALA A 1038 28.68 5.09 5.65
N VAL A 1039 29.87 4.99 5.05
CA VAL A 1039 31.12 5.60 5.54
C VAL A 1039 31.04 7.13 5.46
N GLU A 1040 30.61 7.70 4.33
CA GLU A 1040 30.37 9.14 4.16
C GLU A 1040 29.44 9.70 5.26
N MET A 1041 28.31 9.05 5.53
CA MET A 1041 27.38 9.48 6.58
C MET A 1041 27.95 9.33 8.00
N MET A 1042 28.91 8.42 8.23
CA MET A 1042 29.66 8.39 9.49
C MET A 1042 30.66 9.56 9.57
N HIS A 1043 31.37 9.90 8.49
CA HIS A 1043 32.27 11.06 8.47
C HIS A 1043 31.51 12.38 8.60
N ARG A 1044 30.38 12.54 7.92
CA ARG A 1044 29.50 13.74 8.03
C ARG A 1044 28.95 13.90 9.45
N MET A 1045 28.70 12.82 10.18
CA MET A 1045 28.35 12.86 11.61
C MET A 1045 29.52 13.31 12.48
N LYS A 1046 30.75 12.83 12.20
CA LYS A 1046 31.98 13.23 12.90
C LYS A 1046 32.31 14.72 12.65
N SER A 1047 32.35 15.16 11.39
CA SER A 1047 32.79 16.51 11.00
C SER A 1047 31.83 17.62 11.43
N MET A 1048 30.51 17.38 11.35
CA MET A 1048 29.50 18.30 11.87
C MET A 1048 29.35 18.25 13.40
N ASN A 1049 30.16 17.44 14.11
CA ASN A 1049 30.10 17.21 15.56
C ASN A 1049 28.71 16.74 16.07
N HIS A 1050 27.89 16.13 15.20
CA HIS A 1050 26.53 15.65 15.51
C HIS A 1050 26.50 14.35 16.35
N GLY A 1051 27.67 13.86 16.75
CA GLY A 1051 27.85 12.82 17.77
C GLY A 1051 28.98 11.85 17.47
N LYS A 1052 29.59 11.30 18.53
CA LYS A 1052 30.60 10.24 18.37
C LYS A 1052 29.93 8.93 17.90
N PRO A 1053 30.44 8.26 16.84
CA PRO A 1053 29.95 6.94 16.45
C PRO A 1053 30.19 5.92 17.56
N THR A 1054 29.42 4.84 17.54
CA THR A 1054 29.46 3.76 18.54
C THR A 1054 29.35 2.41 17.83
N THR A 1055 29.37 1.29 18.55
CA THR A 1055 29.15 -0.05 17.98
C THR A 1055 27.91 -0.12 17.06
N SER A 1056 26.85 0.65 17.34
CA SER A 1056 25.65 0.74 16.49
C SER A 1056 25.82 1.46 15.14
N SER A 1057 26.90 2.22 15.00
CA SER A 1057 27.35 2.91 13.77
C SER A 1057 28.34 2.03 12.98
N TYR A 1058 29.27 1.36 13.67
CA TYR A 1058 30.29 0.52 13.03
C TYR A 1058 29.77 -0.87 12.61
N THR A 1059 28.99 -1.57 13.44
CA THR A 1059 28.51 -2.94 13.14
C THR A 1059 27.85 -3.07 11.76
N PRO A 1060 26.98 -2.14 11.28
CA PRO A 1060 26.40 -2.23 9.94
C PRO A 1060 27.44 -2.16 8.82
N ILE A 1061 28.41 -1.25 8.93
CA ILE A 1061 29.46 -1.06 7.92
C ILE A 1061 30.39 -2.29 7.89
N ILE A 1062 30.84 -2.75 9.07
CA ILE A 1062 31.65 -3.96 9.22
C ILE A 1062 30.94 -5.19 8.63
N HIS A 1063 29.63 -5.34 8.85
CA HIS A 1063 28.83 -6.43 8.28
C HIS A 1063 28.83 -6.41 6.76
N ALA A 1064 28.52 -5.25 6.16
CA ALA A 1064 28.50 -5.10 4.71
C ALA A 1064 29.90 -5.30 4.08
N LEU A 1065 30.97 -4.83 4.74
CA LEU A 1065 32.35 -5.07 4.30
C LEU A 1065 32.70 -6.57 4.32
N CYS A 1066 32.29 -7.31 5.36
CA CYS A 1066 32.46 -8.78 5.41
C CYS A 1066 31.67 -9.49 4.28
N GLU A 1067 30.41 -9.11 4.05
CA GLU A 1067 29.59 -9.68 2.96
C GLU A 1067 30.16 -9.36 1.57
N ALA A 1068 30.65 -8.13 1.36
CA ALA A 1068 31.33 -7.69 0.15
C ALA A 1068 32.78 -8.22 0.01
N ARG A 1069 33.26 -9.01 0.98
CA ARG A 1069 34.63 -9.56 1.07
C ARG A 1069 35.74 -8.49 1.12
N ARG A 1070 35.42 -7.25 1.51
CA ARG A 1070 36.37 -6.18 1.86
C ARG A 1070 36.91 -6.41 3.28
N VAL A 1071 37.51 -7.59 3.50
CA VAL A 1071 37.81 -8.12 4.85
C VAL A 1071 38.88 -7.31 5.60
N LEU A 1072 39.89 -6.80 4.89
CA LEU A 1072 40.92 -5.93 5.49
C LEU A 1072 40.31 -4.62 6.03
N GLU A 1073 39.41 -3.99 5.27
CA GLU A 1073 38.67 -2.81 5.73
C GLU A 1073 37.75 -3.15 6.91
N ALA A 1074 37.10 -4.32 6.91
CA ALA A 1074 36.27 -4.78 8.02
C ALA A 1074 37.08 -4.96 9.33
N ARG A 1075 38.32 -5.46 9.22
CA ARG A 1075 39.30 -5.50 10.32
C ARG A 1075 39.67 -4.09 10.78
N ASP A 1076 39.96 -3.18 9.86
CA ASP A 1076 40.46 -1.84 10.19
C ASP A 1076 39.35 -0.97 10.84
N PHE A 1077 38.09 -1.09 10.40
CA PHE A 1077 36.94 -0.50 11.10
C PHE A 1077 36.66 -1.13 12.47
N LEU A 1078 37.01 -2.41 12.68
CA LEU A 1078 36.92 -3.05 14.01
C LEU A 1078 38.02 -2.57 14.96
N VAL A 1079 39.22 -2.30 14.44
CA VAL A 1079 40.31 -1.64 15.19
C VAL A 1079 39.91 -0.21 15.57
N GLU A 1080 39.44 0.59 14.61
CA GLU A 1080 38.98 1.98 14.86
C GLU A 1080 37.88 2.05 15.94
N LEU A 1081 36.95 1.09 15.94
CA LEU A 1081 35.91 0.95 16.96
C LEU A 1081 36.49 0.72 18.38
N VAL A 1082 37.51 -0.12 18.50
CA VAL A 1082 38.15 -0.48 19.79
C VAL A 1082 39.02 0.65 20.32
N ASP A 1083 39.77 1.33 19.45
CA ASP A 1083 40.61 2.48 19.82
C ASP A 1083 39.80 3.76 20.03
N GLY A 1084 38.63 3.86 19.40
CA GLY A 1084 37.55 4.79 19.80
C GLY A 1084 36.90 4.46 21.15
N GLY A 1085 37.48 3.55 21.96
CA GLY A 1085 37.04 3.19 23.30
C GLY A 1085 35.75 2.37 23.36
N SER A 1086 35.25 1.87 22.23
CA SER A 1086 33.96 1.17 22.14
C SER A 1086 34.15 -0.34 21.97
N ILE A 1087 33.93 -1.11 23.03
CA ILE A 1087 33.98 -2.58 22.98
C ILE A 1087 32.95 -3.10 21.94
N PRO A 1088 33.34 -3.93 20.95
CA PRO A 1088 32.41 -4.50 19.96
C PRO A 1088 31.41 -5.46 20.59
N ARG A 1089 30.43 -5.94 19.81
CA ARG A 1089 29.57 -7.06 20.19
C ARG A 1089 30.26 -8.37 19.82
N GLU A 1090 30.04 -9.42 20.61
CA GLU A 1090 30.39 -10.84 20.32
C GLU A 1090 30.21 -11.15 18.84
N TYR A 1091 28.98 -11.06 18.34
CA TYR A 1091 28.62 -11.24 16.92
C TYR A 1091 29.44 -10.40 15.91
N THR A 1092 29.78 -9.16 16.22
CA THR A 1092 30.56 -8.29 15.31
C THR A 1092 32.04 -8.69 15.31
N TYR A 1093 32.56 -9.16 16.44
CA TYR A 1093 33.89 -9.74 16.51
C TYR A 1093 33.94 -11.10 15.80
N GLU A 1094 33.01 -12.01 16.10
CA GLU A 1094 32.91 -13.34 15.45
C GLU A 1094 32.86 -13.20 13.93
N LEU A 1095 32.02 -12.30 13.41
CA LEU A 1095 31.87 -12.08 11.96
C LEU A 1095 33.20 -11.65 11.27
N VAL A 1096 33.99 -10.78 11.90
CA VAL A 1096 35.28 -10.34 11.35
C VAL A 1096 36.34 -11.42 11.50
N ARG A 1097 36.41 -12.10 12.65
CA ARG A 1097 37.31 -13.25 12.88
C ARG A 1097 37.07 -14.33 11.84
N ASP A 1098 35.82 -14.74 11.65
CA ASP A 1098 35.45 -15.84 10.75
C ASP A 1098 35.66 -15.45 9.28
N ALA A 1099 35.48 -14.17 8.93
CA ALA A 1099 35.84 -13.64 7.61
C ALA A 1099 37.37 -13.61 7.37
N LEU A 1100 38.18 -13.21 8.35
CA LEU A 1100 39.65 -13.24 8.27
C LEU A 1100 40.17 -14.67 8.11
N ILE A 1101 39.66 -15.61 8.92
CA ILE A 1101 39.98 -17.05 8.81
C ILE A 1101 39.61 -17.59 7.43
N SER A 1102 38.42 -17.24 6.93
CA SER A 1102 37.94 -17.67 5.59
C SER A 1102 38.73 -17.06 4.43
N ALA A 1103 39.40 -15.93 4.65
CA ALA A 1103 40.28 -15.27 3.68
C ALA A 1103 41.74 -15.77 3.75
N GLY A 1104 42.14 -16.43 4.84
CA GLY A 1104 43.53 -16.78 5.11
C GLY A 1104 44.40 -15.59 5.57
N GLU A 1105 43.75 -14.50 6.00
CA GLU A 1105 44.40 -13.24 6.39
C GLU A 1105 44.91 -13.29 7.84
N THR A 1106 45.87 -12.42 8.17
CA THR A 1106 46.42 -12.31 9.53
C THR A 1106 45.33 -11.91 10.54
N MET A 1107 45.30 -12.59 11.68
CA MET A 1107 44.40 -12.27 12.80
C MET A 1107 44.68 -10.86 13.38
N LEU A 1108 43.74 -10.38 14.19
CA LEU A 1108 43.85 -9.12 14.92
C LEU A 1108 45.04 -9.16 15.92
N PRO A 1109 45.72 -8.01 16.20
CA PRO A 1109 46.80 -7.96 17.17
C PRO A 1109 46.38 -8.42 18.58
N ASP A 1110 47.28 -9.13 19.29
CA ASP A 1110 47.02 -9.75 20.60
C ASP A 1110 46.57 -8.77 21.70
N GLU A 1111 46.93 -7.49 21.59
CA GLU A 1111 46.45 -6.44 22.50
C GLU A 1111 44.98 -6.10 22.24
N ILE A 1112 44.60 -5.91 20.98
CA ILE A 1112 43.24 -5.57 20.55
C ILE A 1112 42.32 -6.77 20.81
N TRP A 1113 42.78 -7.99 20.52
CA TRP A 1113 42.11 -9.24 20.86
C TRP A 1113 41.76 -9.33 22.35
N ARG A 1114 42.75 -9.15 23.24
CA ARG A 1114 42.51 -9.17 24.70
C ARG A 1114 41.58 -8.05 25.18
N ARG A 1115 41.72 -6.82 24.66
CA ARG A 1115 40.80 -5.70 24.94
C ARG A 1115 39.36 -6.00 24.51
N ILE A 1116 39.16 -6.78 23.45
CA ILE A 1116 37.84 -7.25 23.00
C ILE A 1116 37.26 -8.33 23.94
N GLU A 1117 38.01 -9.39 24.23
CA GLU A 1117 37.52 -10.48 25.10
C GLU A 1117 37.19 -9.99 26.50
N GLU A 1118 38.11 -9.28 27.16
CA GLU A 1118 37.90 -8.76 28.52
C GLU A 1118 36.69 -7.81 28.57
N GLY A 1119 36.54 -6.96 27.54
CA GLY A 1119 35.40 -6.07 27.40
C GLY A 1119 34.07 -6.79 27.21
N ILE A 1120 34.06 -7.91 26.48
CA ILE A 1120 32.86 -8.75 26.30
C ILE A 1120 32.53 -9.50 27.60
N GLU A 1121 33.53 -10.07 28.27
CA GLU A 1121 33.35 -10.82 29.52
C GLU A 1121 32.90 -9.92 30.67
N ASN A 1122 33.50 -8.73 30.82
CA ASN A 1122 33.07 -7.73 31.80
C ASN A 1122 31.64 -7.22 31.53
N ARG A 1123 31.25 -7.06 30.26
CA ARG A 1123 29.86 -6.77 29.89
C ARG A 1123 28.92 -7.93 30.25
N TYR A 1124 29.32 -9.18 30.04
CA TYR A 1124 28.52 -10.36 30.42
C TYR A 1124 28.30 -10.41 31.93
N LYS A 1125 29.36 -10.23 32.73
CA LYS A 1125 29.30 -10.13 34.20
C LYS A 1125 28.32 -9.04 34.66
N GLN A 1126 28.38 -7.84 34.07
CA GLN A 1126 27.47 -6.73 34.37
C GLN A 1126 26.00 -7.02 34.00
N VAL A 1127 25.76 -7.61 32.84
CA VAL A 1127 24.39 -7.91 32.34
C VAL A 1127 23.71 -9.01 33.15
N MET A 1128 24.48 -9.99 33.66
CA MET A 1128 23.94 -11.13 34.39
C MET A 1128 23.60 -10.84 35.86
N GLN A 1129 24.20 -9.81 36.47
CA GLN A 1129 24.00 -9.40 37.89
C GLN A 1129 24.04 -10.56 38.92
N VAL A 1130 24.80 -11.61 38.65
CA VAL A 1130 25.03 -12.69 39.61
C VAL A 1130 26.01 -12.18 40.66
N LYS A 1131 25.54 -12.05 41.91
CA LYS A 1131 26.43 -11.81 43.06
C LYS A 1131 27.53 -12.88 43.11
N PRO A 1132 28.73 -12.59 43.65
CA PRO A 1132 29.76 -13.62 43.84
C PRO A 1132 29.16 -14.83 44.55
N MET A 1133 29.26 -16.02 43.94
CA MET A 1133 28.83 -17.23 44.60
C MET A 1133 29.73 -17.44 45.83
N MET A 1134 29.15 -17.33 47.03
CA MET A 1134 29.77 -17.90 48.21
C MET A 1134 29.89 -19.40 47.96
N THR A 1135 31.11 -19.88 47.74
CA THR A 1135 31.40 -21.30 47.84
C THR A 1135 31.10 -21.71 49.28
N GLN A 1136 30.06 -22.53 49.49
CA GLN A 1136 29.98 -23.29 50.72
C GLN A 1136 31.25 -24.13 50.84
N ARG A 1137 32.11 -23.79 51.80
CA ARG A 1137 32.98 -24.81 52.38
C ARG A 1137 32.05 -25.79 53.07
N ALA A 1138 32.03 -27.03 52.62
CA ALA A 1138 31.54 -28.12 53.44
C ALA A 1138 32.53 -28.28 54.60
N SER A 1139 32.15 -27.79 55.78
CA SER A 1139 32.68 -28.26 57.04
C SER A 1139 31.82 -29.42 57.49
N SER A 1140 32.41 -30.62 57.53
CA SER A 1140 31.85 -31.88 58.09
C SER A 1140 30.39 -32.16 57.73
#